data_AF-A0A4E0QT20-F1
#
_entry.id   AF-A0A4E0QT20-F1
#
_cell.length_a   1.000
_cell.length_b   1.000
_cell.length_c   1.000
_cell.angle_alpha   90.00
_cell.angle_beta   90.00
_cell.angle_gamma   90.00
#
_symmetry.space_group_name_H-M   'P 1'
#
loop_
_entity.id
_entity.type
_entity.pdbx_description
1 polymer ?
#
loop_
_entity_poly.entity_id
_entity_poly.type
_entity_poly.pdbx_seq_one_letter_code
_entity_poly.pdbx_strand_id
1 'polypeptide(L)'
;MSYRADLALFKLLNKQPYLSRHQRKFSYHIIGKTRSVNAIKLRLNLIVSGNPRSEIPETTNLSRHQRKFIISLGKGVENINLGIHIDRCALPTLATTWTMGFSKDGKTLGGKQYNKETKQMLFAKKLSLALVLITSMLGLAKECYAGNITGTVTDTAGNPLENIGVTAFHWIGWWEVVNSDSTDAAGNYDIGALETENYRVRFEDSSGIYAFEHYDDALDLDSATNIAVTAGTTTPNINAELALAAHITGTVTDSAGNPLGNIGVIILRWNGSAWNWIGEVLTEPSSGNYEVGGLNSGTYHLRFRDQSGTYIPEYYDDAPDQESATDIVITVGTTTPNINAQLALAGHIMGTVTDSAGNPLEGIRVTAYRWNGSWWDWVWDASTAPSSGSYDIGGLDSGSYHVQFRDQSGTYVSEYYDDAPGQESATDIAVIAGITTHGIDAQLALTASYITGTVTDSAGNPLEEIEVVAYRWNGSGWDWIEAVSTEPSSGNYEIGGLNSGTYHLRFRDLSGTYITEYYNDAPDQESATDILITVGTTTPNINAQLGLAAHITGTVTDLAGNPLWNINVTAYRWNGSWWSQANNVSTDTVGYYSLGSLTTASYRVGFTSPSGACVTEYYDDVPIISSGTDIAITEGVTTSNINAVLACFSTNDVIIDFGALYGLWMWMNNDSWSSLHSLSAESMVTGDLDWSGQYEVIIDFGSQYGIWVRMNNSTWVKLHNLSPESMVTGDIDGSSQDDVIIDFGSQYGIWVRMNNSTWVKLHNLSPESMVTGDIDGSSQDDVIIDFGSQYGIWVWLNDSTWVQLHNLSPESMVMGDIDGNGQYDVIIDFGTGIWVWLNNSTWVQLHNLSPESMVTGDIDGSSQDDVIIDFGTGIWVWMNNGTWVQLHNLSPESMVTGDIDSNGQDDVIIDFGAQYGIWRWMNNSTWVQLHTLSPESMVTGNIDGLRSSGGADNTMTELPAP
;
A
#
# COMPACT_ATOMS: atom_id res chain seq x y z
N MET A 1 16.07 -5.17 19.09
CA MET A 1 16.38 -6.61 18.84
C MET A 1 17.88 -6.97 18.99
N SER A 2 18.54 -6.70 20.14
CA SER A 2 20.01 -6.90 20.30
C SER A 2 20.45 -8.12 21.12
N TYR A 3 19.53 -8.99 21.58
CA TYR A 3 19.86 -10.15 22.43
C TYR A 3 20.07 -11.49 21.68
N ARG A 4 20.03 -11.51 20.34
CA ARG A 4 20.18 -12.75 19.53
C ARG A 4 21.52 -12.93 18.78
N ALA A 5 22.44 -11.98 18.85
CA ALA A 5 23.76 -12.12 18.22
C ALA A 5 24.76 -12.96 19.05
N ASP A 6 24.60 -13.02 20.37
CA ASP A 6 25.58 -13.71 21.25
C ASP A 6 25.37 -15.23 21.38
N LEU A 7 24.20 -15.75 21.01
CA LEU A 7 23.93 -17.20 21.04
C LEU A 7 24.49 -17.93 19.80
N ALA A 8 24.70 -17.21 18.70
CA ALA A 8 25.23 -17.77 17.44
C ALA A 8 26.74 -18.06 17.52
N LEU A 9 27.49 -17.29 18.31
CA LEU A 9 28.94 -17.53 18.53
C LEU A 9 29.21 -18.68 19.52
N PHE A 10 28.29 -18.94 20.46
CA PHE A 10 28.41 -20.04 21.43
C PHE A 10 28.11 -21.43 20.82
N LYS A 11 27.25 -21.52 19.79
CA LYS A 11 26.96 -22.78 19.08
C LYS A 11 28.02 -23.15 18.04
N LEU A 12 28.77 -22.20 17.49
CA LEU A 12 29.86 -22.48 16.54
C LEU A 12 31.15 -23.01 17.21
N LEU A 13 31.40 -22.65 18.47
CA LEU A 13 32.58 -23.08 19.23
C LEU A 13 32.45 -24.46 19.93
N ASN A 14 31.24 -25.04 20.00
CA ASN A 14 31.00 -26.36 20.60
C ASN A 14 31.02 -27.54 19.60
N LYS A 15 31.34 -27.33 18.30
CA LYS A 15 31.48 -28.40 17.28
C LYS A 15 32.93 -28.73 16.90
N GLN A 16 33.91 -28.53 17.79
CA GLN A 16 35.30 -28.94 17.57
C GLN A 16 35.72 -29.99 18.62
N PRO A 17 36.19 -31.20 18.25
CA PRO A 17 36.34 -32.32 19.19
C PRO A 17 37.54 -32.26 20.16
N TYR A 18 38.24 -31.12 20.32
CA TYR A 18 39.54 -31.09 21.01
C TYR A 18 39.72 -29.88 21.93
N LEU A 19 38.98 -29.77 23.04
CA LEU A 19 39.38 -28.97 24.22
C LEU A 19 38.83 -29.60 25.51
N SER A 20 39.68 -29.76 26.54
CA SER A 20 39.35 -30.40 27.82
C SER A 20 38.84 -29.41 28.90
N ARG A 21 38.22 -29.98 29.93
CA ARG A 21 37.24 -29.41 30.88
C ARG A 21 37.76 -28.35 31.89
N HIS A 22 38.83 -27.60 31.64
CA HIS A 22 39.48 -26.74 32.67
C HIS A 22 39.71 -25.24 32.32
N GLN A 23 39.11 -24.68 31.27
CA GLN A 23 39.30 -23.25 30.90
C GLN A 23 38.01 -22.45 30.68
N ARG A 24 37.04 -22.49 31.60
CA ARG A 24 35.89 -21.57 31.56
C ARG A 24 35.75 -20.82 32.89
N LYS A 25 36.38 -19.64 33.03
CA LYS A 25 36.01 -18.58 33.97
C LYS A 25 36.57 -17.23 33.48
N PHE A 26 35.69 -16.27 33.20
CA PHE A 26 36.00 -14.84 33.25
C PHE A 26 34.81 -14.11 33.90
N SER A 27 35.11 -13.09 34.70
CA SER A 27 34.16 -12.25 35.46
C SER A 27 34.48 -10.79 35.17
N TYR A 28 33.46 -9.93 35.08
CA TYR A 28 33.64 -8.47 34.91
C TYR A 28 33.24 -7.71 36.19
N HIS A 29 33.95 -6.61 36.45
CA HIS A 29 33.70 -5.62 37.50
C HIS A 29 33.85 -4.23 36.88
N ILE A 30 32.91 -3.31 37.13
CA ILE A 30 32.98 -1.90 36.71
C ILE A 30 32.95 -1.04 37.96
N ILE A 31 33.93 -0.13 38.12
CA ILE A 31 33.92 0.95 39.13
C ILE A 31 34.11 2.27 38.36
N GLY A 32 33.25 3.26 38.66
CA GLY A 32 33.16 4.53 37.95
C GLY A 32 33.97 5.72 38.50
N LYS A 33 33.72 6.86 37.82
CA LYS A 33 33.99 8.30 38.11
C LYS A 33 35.28 8.98 37.60
N THR A 34 35.04 9.83 36.57
CA THR A 34 35.60 11.14 36.13
C THR A 34 36.84 11.79 36.78
N ARG A 35 37.76 12.30 35.92
CA ARG A 35 38.31 13.69 35.95
C ARG A 35 39.15 14.04 34.70
N SER A 36 38.97 15.25 34.17
CA SER A 36 39.66 15.86 33.01
C SER A 36 41.10 16.30 33.33
N VAL A 37 42.09 16.01 32.46
CA VAL A 37 43.34 16.80 32.29
C VAL A 37 43.98 16.58 30.90
N ASN A 38 44.25 17.65 30.16
CA ASN A 38 45.04 17.69 28.93
C ASN A 38 46.56 17.52 29.22
N ALA A 39 47.17 16.39 28.81
CA ALA A 39 48.59 16.26 28.43
C ALA A 39 48.90 14.81 27.96
N ILE A 40 49.37 14.64 26.72
CA ILE A 40 49.77 13.33 26.17
C ILE A 40 51.17 12.93 26.71
N LYS A 41 51.24 11.84 27.47
CA LYS A 41 52.46 11.04 27.69
C LYS A 41 52.17 9.58 27.35
N LEU A 42 52.69 9.11 26.21
CA LEU A 42 52.70 7.68 25.88
C LEU A 42 53.70 6.96 26.80
N ARG A 43 53.20 6.07 27.67
CA ARG A 43 54.03 5.05 28.34
C ARG A 43 53.67 3.68 27.79
N LEU A 44 54.63 3.02 27.15
CA LEU A 44 54.55 1.58 26.88
C LEU A 44 55.11 0.82 28.08
N ASN A 45 54.29 0.02 28.75
CA ASN A 45 54.77 -0.92 29.77
C ASN A 45 54.94 -2.31 29.13
N LEU A 46 56.18 -2.79 29.08
CA LEU A 46 56.52 -4.17 28.74
C LEU A 46 56.62 -4.96 30.04
N ILE A 47 55.66 -5.84 30.31
CA ILE A 47 55.78 -6.84 31.38
C ILE A 47 56.30 -8.12 30.75
N VAL A 48 57.60 -8.38 30.93
CA VAL A 48 58.24 -9.65 30.56
C VAL A 48 58.36 -10.49 31.82
N SER A 49 57.62 -11.60 31.90
CA SER A 49 57.81 -12.59 32.97
C SER A 49 58.99 -13.50 32.60
N GLY A 50 60.20 -13.12 33.00
CA GLY A 50 61.43 -13.90 32.87
C GLY A 50 62.68 -13.10 33.28
N ASN A 51 63.57 -13.71 34.08
CA ASN A 51 64.69 -13.11 34.83
C ASN A 51 65.61 -12.16 34.00
N PRO A 52 66.11 -11.04 34.56
CA PRO A 52 66.73 -9.94 33.80
C PRO A 52 68.23 -10.12 33.62
N ARG A 53 68.81 -9.59 32.53
CA ARG A 53 70.18 -9.04 32.51
C ARG A 53 70.49 -8.22 31.25
N SER A 54 71.15 -7.09 31.51
CA SER A 54 71.93 -6.18 30.65
C SER A 54 71.22 -4.97 30.01
N GLU A 55 71.69 -3.80 30.47
CA GLU A 55 71.50 -2.43 29.97
C GLU A 55 72.35 -2.15 28.73
N ILE A 56 71.89 -1.31 27.79
CA ILE A 56 72.70 -0.50 26.84
C ILE A 56 71.91 0.79 26.47
N PRO A 57 72.55 1.98 26.26
CA PRO A 57 72.01 3.30 26.62
C PRO A 57 71.44 4.16 25.46
N GLU A 58 70.89 5.32 25.85
CA GLU A 58 70.40 6.42 25.00
C GLU A 58 71.41 6.89 23.93
N THR A 59 70.95 7.01 22.68
CA THR A 59 70.95 8.24 21.84
C THR A 59 70.89 7.87 20.35
N THR A 60 69.87 8.33 19.63
CA THR A 60 69.99 8.99 18.30
C THR A 60 68.64 9.46 17.76
N ASN A 61 68.60 10.72 17.32
CA ASN A 61 67.54 11.35 16.53
C ASN A 61 67.45 10.70 15.14
N LEU A 62 66.25 10.31 14.69
CA LEU A 62 65.94 10.06 13.28
C LEU A 62 64.58 10.67 12.90
N SER A 63 64.57 11.43 11.81
CA SER A 63 63.50 12.30 11.32
C SER A 63 62.38 11.56 10.58
N ARG A 64 61.26 12.27 10.40
CA ARG A 64 60.02 11.88 9.72
C ARG A 64 60.28 11.26 8.35
N HIS A 65 59.89 9.99 8.21
CA HIS A 65 59.35 9.27 7.04
C HIS A 65 59.89 7.82 7.06
N GLN A 66 58.97 6.85 7.03
CA GLN A 66 59.18 5.39 7.15
C GLN A 66 59.57 4.88 8.55
N ARG A 67 58.64 4.22 9.25
CA ARG A 67 58.95 3.32 10.37
C ARG A 67 58.60 1.88 9.97
N LYS A 68 59.61 1.11 9.56
CA LYS A 68 59.58 -0.36 9.58
C LYS A 68 59.81 -0.79 11.02
N PHE A 69 58.84 -1.49 11.61
CA PHE A 69 59.07 -2.23 12.86
C PHE A 69 59.38 -3.69 12.51
N ILE A 70 60.63 -4.10 12.74
CA ILE A 70 61.03 -5.51 12.65
C ILE A 70 61.07 -6.05 14.09
N ILE A 71 60.14 -6.94 14.43
CA ILE A 71 60.19 -7.70 15.68
C ILE A 71 60.89 -9.03 15.38
N SER A 72 62.08 -9.25 15.93
CA SER A 72 62.79 -10.53 15.85
C SER A 72 62.49 -11.34 17.10
N LEU A 73 61.74 -12.44 16.97
CA LEU A 73 61.45 -13.36 18.07
C LEU A 73 62.49 -14.47 18.10
N GLY A 74 63.17 -14.63 19.24
CA GLY A 74 63.99 -15.81 19.54
C GLY A 74 63.12 -17.04 19.76
N LYS A 75 63.68 -18.25 19.57
CA LYS A 75 62.97 -19.51 19.80
C LYS A 75 62.45 -19.60 21.24
N GLY A 76 61.15 -19.94 21.40
CA GLY A 76 60.54 -20.28 22.70
C GLY A 76 59.53 -19.29 23.26
N VAL A 77 59.08 -18.27 22.52
CA VAL A 77 57.98 -17.38 22.94
C VAL A 77 56.66 -17.98 22.50
N GLU A 78 55.87 -18.52 23.43
CA GLU A 78 54.57 -19.15 23.11
C GLU A 78 53.37 -18.20 23.25
N ASN A 79 53.48 -17.04 23.90
CA ASN A 79 52.40 -16.05 23.98
C ASN A 79 52.94 -14.61 24.02
N ILE A 80 52.31 -13.71 23.28
CA ILE A 80 52.53 -12.24 23.34
C ILE A 80 51.20 -11.61 23.72
N ASN A 81 51.13 -10.98 24.90
CA ASN A 81 50.01 -10.10 25.27
C ASN A 81 50.41 -8.66 24.97
N LEU A 82 49.78 -8.06 23.97
CA LEU A 82 49.85 -6.63 23.69
C LEU A 82 48.64 -5.96 24.33
N GLY A 83 48.86 -5.25 25.45
CA GLY A 83 47.88 -4.32 25.99
C GLY A 83 48.08 -2.96 25.32
N ILE A 84 47.12 -2.51 24.52
CA ILE A 84 47.06 -1.14 24.01
C ILE A 84 45.99 -0.42 24.82
N HIS A 85 46.37 0.63 25.56
CA HIS A 85 45.43 1.59 26.13
C HIS A 85 45.35 2.77 25.16
N ILE A 86 44.16 3.02 24.60
CA ILE A 86 43.90 4.20 23.75
C ILE A 86 43.03 5.15 24.57
N ASP A 87 43.54 6.36 24.82
CA ASP A 87 42.74 7.46 25.35
C ASP A 87 42.04 8.21 24.21
N ARG A 88 40.82 8.67 24.51
CA ARG A 88 39.78 9.15 23.59
C ARG A 88 40.20 10.29 22.64
N CYS A 89 39.65 10.24 21.42
CA CYS A 89 39.42 11.30 20.44
C CYS A 89 40.63 12.12 19.94
N ALA A 90 41.19 11.72 18.79
CA ALA A 90 41.71 12.64 17.76
C ALA A 90 42.16 11.86 16.50
N LEU A 91 41.51 12.08 15.35
CA LEU A 91 42.13 12.21 14.00
C LEU A 91 41.03 12.36 12.93
N PRO A 92 40.99 13.47 12.15
CA PRO A 92 40.03 13.65 11.07
C PRO A 92 40.49 12.95 9.78
N THR A 93 39.49 12.47 9.04
CA THR A 93 39.47 12.09 7.61
C THR A 93 40.79 12.19 6.84
N LEU A 94 41.44 11.04 6.61
CA LEU A 94 42.33 10.83 5.47
C LEU A 94 42.05 9.44 4.91
N ALA A 95 41.41 9.40 3.74
CA ALA A 95 41.32 8.21 2.90
C ALA A 95 42.73 7.63 2.71
N THR A 96 43.03 6.53 3.41
CA THR A 96 44.28 5.79 3.25
C THR A 96 43.95 4.45 2.63
N THR A 97 44.12 4.38 1.31
CA THR A 97 44.22 3.13 0.57
C THR A 97 45.39 2.31 1.11
N TRP A 98 45.10 1.17 1.74
CA TRP A 98 46.12 0.20 2.13
C TRP A 98 46.44 -0.72 0.94
N THR A 99 47.54 -0.47 0.24
CA THR A 99 48.10 -1.42 -0.74
C THR A 99 49.07 -2.37 -0.04
N MET A 100 48.69 -3.63 0.14
CA MET A 100 49.63 -4.68 0.58
C MET A 100 50.41 -5.23 -0.62
N GLY A 101 51.64 -4.74 -0.83
CA GLY A 101 52.60 -5.31 -1.79
C GLY A 101 53.38 -6.49 -1.19
N PHE A 102 53.43 -7.62 -1.89
CA PHE A 102 54.26 -8.78 -1.50
C PHE A 102 55.59 -8.76 -2.27
N SER A 103 56.74 -8.59 -1.58
CA SER A 103 58.05 -8.79 -2.20
C SER A 103 58.44 -10.27 -2.17
N LYS A 104 58.68 -10.84 -3.35
CA LYS A 104 59.16 -12.20 -3.55
C LYS A 104 60.69 -12.21 -3.55
N ASP A 105 61.31 -12.17 -2.37
CA ASP A 105 62.74 -12.44 -2.24
C ASP A 105 62.99 -13.57 -1.24
N GLY A 106 63.40 -14.70 -1.80
CA GLY A 106 63.71 -15.92 -1.07
C GLY A 106 65.00 -15.76 -0.26
N LYS A 107 64.94 -16.17 1.00
CA LYS A 107 66.03 -16.86 1.71
C LYS A 107 65.44 -17.68 2.85
N THR A 108 65.59 -18.99 2.70
CA THR A 108 65.21 -20.06 3.63
C THR A 108 66.13 -20.05 4.86
N LEU A 109 65.55 -20.05 6.05
CA LEU A 109 66.23 -20.42 7.31
C LEU A 109 65.24 -21.25 8.14
N GLY A 110 65.44 -22.57 8.17
CA GLY A 110 64.74 -23.47 9.11
C GLY A 110 63.86 -24.59 8.52
N GLY A 111 64.22 -25.19 7.39
CA GLY A 111 64.07 -26.64 7.15
C GLY A 111 62.73 -27.37 7.44
N LYS A 112 61.56 -26.78 7.19
CA LYS A 112 60.29 -27.54 7.06
C LYS A 112 59.45 -27.00 5.89
N GLN A 113 59.15 -27.86 4.92
CA GLN A 113 58.14 -27.59 3.90
C GLN A 113 56.75 -27.76 4.54
N TYR A 114 55.95 -26.69 4.55
CA TYR A 114 54.54 -26.77 4.91
C TYR A 114 53.71 -26.96 3.62
N ASN A 115 52.88 -28.01 3.60
CA ASN A 115 51.97 -28.33 2.51
C ASN A 115 50.88 -27.26 2.32
N LYS A 116 50.24 -27.26 1.13
CA LYS A 116 49.28 -26.23 0.66
C LYS A 116 48.14 -25.98 1.65
N GLU A 117 47.70 -27.01 2.37
CA GLU A 117 46.65 -26.96 3.40
C GLU A 117 47.06 -26.19 4.66
N THR A 118 48.31 -26.30 5.11
CA THR A 118 48.79 -25.55 6.29
C THR A 118 48.92 -24.04 6.00
N LYS A 119 49.20 -23.67 4.74
CA LYS A 119 49.19 -22.26 4.30
C LYS A 119 47.78 -21.69 4.20
N GLN A 120 46.79 -22.49 3.77
CA GLN A 120 45.37 -22.08 3.74
C GLN A 120 44.78 -21.94 5.16
N MET A 121 45.12 -22.81 6.11
CA MET A 121 44.71 -22.64 7.53
C MET A 121 45.32 -21.40 8.20
N LEU A 122 46.57 -21.04 7.89
CA LEU A 122 47.17 -19.80 8.39
C LEU A 122 46.57 -18.56 7.72
N PHE A 123 46.13 -18.67 6.46
CA PHE A 123 45.43 -17.61 5.73
C PHE A 123 44.02 -17.40 6.32
N ALA A 124 43.28 -18.48 6.57
CA ALA A 124 41.95 -18.46 7.19
C ALA A 124 42.00 -17.94 8.63
N LYS A 125 42.93 -18.42 9.49
CA LYS A 125 43.07 -17.92 10.87
C LYS A 125 43.48 -16.44 10.95
N LYS A 126 44.24 -15.93 9.98
CA LYS A 126 44.62 -14.50 9.92
C LYS A 126 43.50 -13.63 9.32
N LEU A 127 42.71 -14.16 8.39
CA LEU A 127 41.53 -13.49 7.85
C LEU A 127 40.41 -13.38 8.90
N SER A 128 40.19 -14.41 9.71
CA SER A 128 39.24 -14.38 10.84
C SER A 128 39.67 -13.42 11.95
N LEU A 129 40.98 -13.33 12.26
CA LEU A 129 41.48 -12.38 13.26
C LEU A 129 41.39 -10.94 12.74
N ALA A 130 41.64 -10.71 11.45
CA ALA A 130 41.43 -9.41 10.81
C ALA A 130 39.94 -9.03 10.75
N LEU A 131 39.03 -9.98 10.50
CA LEU A 131 37.60 -9.72 10.47
C LEU A 131 37.03 -9.40 11.86
N VAL A 132 37.51 -10.07 12.92
CA VAL A 132 37.15 -9.78 14.32
C VAL A 132 37.75 -8.45 14.81
N LEU A 133 38.95 -8.08 14.35
CA LEU A 133 39.55 -6.77 14.58
C LEU A 133 38.82 -5.66 13.83
N ILE A 134 38.31 -5.92 12.62
CA ILE A 134 37.52 -4.97 11.83
C ILE A 134 36.12 -4.78 12.43
N THR A 135 35.43 -5.83 12.89
CA THR A 135 34.11 -5.69 13.54
C THR A 135 34.19 -5.06 14.93
N SER A 136 35.24 -5.34 15.72
CA SER A 136 35.47 -4.64 16.98
C SER A 136 35.91 -3.19 16.79
N MET A 137 36.67 -2.86 15.73
CA MET A 137 36.97 -1.46 15.36
C MET A 137 35.77 -0.72 14.74
N LEU A 138 34.86 -1.40 14.04
CA LEU A 138 33.60 -0.82 13.53
C LEU A 138 32.61 -0.52 14.66
N GLY A 139 32.54 -1.37 15.69
CA GLY A 139 31.79 -1.08 16.92
C GLY A 139 32.38 0.08 17.74
N LEU A 140 33.72 0.19 17.79
CA LEU A 140 34.42 1.25 18.53
C LEU A 140 34.58 2.57 17.74
N ALA A 141 34.41 2.57 16.42
CA ALA A 141 34.34 3.78 15.60
C ALA A 141 32.95 4.44 15.65
N LYS A 142 31.90 3.66 15.95
CA LYS A 142 30.51 4.12 16.03
C LYS A 142 30.27 5.13 17.16
N GLU A 143 31.03 5.03 18.26
CA GLU A 143 30.94 5.99 19.39
C GLU A 143 31.62 7.35 19.12
N CYS A 144 32.41 7.51 18.05
CA CYS A 144 33.12 8.77 17.75
C CYS A 144 32.38 9.71 16.79
N TYR A 145 31.23 9.28 16.26
CA TYR A 145 30.36 10.07 15.38
C TYR A 145 28.90 9.94 15.80
N ALA A 146 28.61 9.74 17.08
CA ALA A 146 27.23 9.80 17.56
C ALA A 146 26.86 11.25 17.89
N GLY A 147 25.65 11.67 17.54
CA GLY A 147 25.05 12.90 18.03
C GLY A 147 24.50 12.74 19.44
N ASN A 148 24.16 13.86 20.05
CA ASN A 148 23.55 13.94 21.38
C ASN A 148 22.29 14.80 21.33
N ILE A 149 21.31 14.49 22.17
CA ILE A 149 20.19 15.37 22.51
C ILE A 149 20.37 15.83 23.96
N THR A 150 20.40 17.15 24.20
CA THR A 150 20.52 17.71 25.56
C THR A 150 19.44 18.72 25.85
N GLY A 151 19.02 18.79 27.10
CA GLY A 151 18.03 19.76 27.56
C GLY A 151 17.85 19.76 29.07
N THR A 152 16.81 20.46 29.51
CA THR A 152 16.41 20.56 30.91
C THR A 152 14.94 20.25 31.10
N VAL A 153 14.61 19.61 32.21
CA VAL A 153 13.23 19.37 32.63
C VAL A 153 12.92 20.14 33.91
N THR A 154 11.82 20.90 33.89
CA THR A 154 11.33 21.68 35.04
C THR A 154 9.87 21.36 35.35
N ASP A 155 9.37 21.76 36.53
CA ASP A 155 7.94 21.87 36.79
C ASP A 155 7.37 23.19 36.25
N THR A 156 6.04 23.33 36.33
CA THR A 156 5.32 24.56 35.91
C THR A 156 5.62 25.82 36.73
N ALA A 157 6.34 25.69 37.85
CA ALA A 157 6.86 26.81 38.61
C ALA A 157 8.31 27.15 38.23
N GLY A 158 8.90 26.42 37.27
CA GLY A 158 10.27 26.57 36.81
C GLY A 158 11.33 25.92 37.70
N ASN A 159 10.94 25.06 38.65
CA ASN A 159 11.90 24.32 39.48
C ASN A 159 12.46 23.12 38.68
N PRO A 160 13.77 22.85 38.71
CA PRO A 160 14.35 21.70 38.02
C PRO A 160 13.88 20.37 38.63
N LEU A 161 13.58 19.39 37.77
CA LEU A 161 13.13 18.06 38.17
C LEU A 161 14.27 17.05 38.04
N GLU A 162 14.61 16.36 39.15
CA GLU A 162 15.62 15.30 39.19
C GLU A 162 14.98 13.92 38.96
N ASN A 163 15.71 13.00 38.33
CA ASN A 163 15.30 11.61 38.05
C ASN A 163 14.10 11.47 37.09
N ILE A 164 13.86 12.46 36.23
CA ILE A 164 12.94 12.30 35.10
C ILE A 164 13.64 11.45 34.04
N GLY A 165 13.02 10.35 33.64
CA GLY A 165 13.50 9.51 32.55
C GLY A 165 13.24 10.19 31.21
N VAL A 166 14.28 10.33 30.40
CA VAL A 166 14.20 10.94 29.06
C VAL A 166 14.63 9.91 28.03
N THR A 167 13.73 9.53 27.13
CA THR A 167 13.94 8.42 26.19
C THR A 167 13.78 8.88 24.75
N ALA A 168 14.75 8.55 23.88
CA ALA A 168 14.73 8.84 22.46
C ALA A 168 14.26 7.63 21.63
N PHE A 169 13.40 7.89 20.65
CA PHE A 169 12.78 6.90 19.76
C PHE A 169 13.05 7.23 18.30
N HIS A 170 13.19 6.20 17.46
CA HIS A 170 13.25 6.32 16.00
C HIS A 170 12.19 5.42 15.35
N TRP A 171 11.83 5.71 14.09
CA TRP A 171 10.77 4.99 13.37
C TRP A 171 11.34 3.94 12.41
N ILE A 172 10.96 2.68 12.59
CA ILE A 172 11.34 1.55 11.72
C ILE A 172 10.13 0.80 11.14
N GLY A 173 8.98 1.49 11.04
CA GLY A 173 7.66 0.87 10.86
C GLY A 173 6.87 0.71 12.17
N TRP A 174 7.56 0.94 13.29
CA TRP A 174 7.02 1.19 14.64
C TRP A 174 8.07 2.03 15.39
N TRP A 175 7.69 2.66 16.51
CA TRP A 175 8.64 3.41 17.36
C TRP A 175 9.52 2.45 18.16
N GLU A 176 10.84 2.48 17.93
CA GLU A 176 11.83 1.71 18.70
C GLU A 176 12.62 2.64 19.63
N VAL A 177 12.86 2.20 20.87
CA VAL A 177 13.74 2.90 21.82
C VAL A 177 15.18 2.77 21.35
N VAL A 178 15.86 3.91 21.19
CA VAL A 178 17.28 3.95 20.80
C VAL A 178 18.18 4.08 22.02
N ASN A 179 17.93 5.11 22.84
CA ASN A 179 18.69 5.35 24.06
C ASN A 179 17.89 6.22 25.05
N SER A 180 18.35 6.29 26.29
CA SER A 180 17.72 7.06 27.37
C SER A 180 18.74 7.65 28.32
N ASP A 181 18.36 8.72 29.01
CA ASP A 181 19.08 9.29 30.15
C ASP A 181 18.09 9.68 31.26
N SER A 182 18.60 10.11 32.42
CA SER A 182 17.79 10.64 33.52
C SER A 182 18.29 12.01 33.95
N THR A 183 17.38 12.93 34.28
CA THR A 183 17.77 14.28 34.68
C THR A 183 18.55 14.31 36.00
N ASP A 184 19.55 15.18 36.08
CA ASP A 184 20.29 15.46 37.30
C ASP A 184 19.55 16.41 38.27
N ALA A 185 20.16 16.72 39.42
CA ALA A 185 19.57 17.62 40.43
C ALA A 185 19.33 19.06 39.95
N ALA A 186 19.88 19.44 38.79
CA ALA A 186 19.64 20.72 38.14
C ALA A 186 18.72 20.57 36.91
N GLY A 187 18.09 19.40 36.74
CA GLY A 187 17.13 19.11 35.68
C GLY A 187 17.76 18.76 34.33
N ASN A 188 19.09 18.66 34.23
CA ASN A 188 19.78 18.49 32.94
C ASN A 188 19.86 17.01 32.56
N TYR A 189 19.74 16.73 31.26
CA TYR A 189 19.96 15.40 30.69
C TYR A 189 20.80 15.46 29.39
N ASP A 190 21.44 14.36 29.03
CA ASP A 190 22.24 14.18 27.82
C ASP A 190 22.10 12.76 27.25
N ILE A 191 21.22 12.61 26.25
CA ILE A 191 21.06 11.36 25.50
C ILE A 191 22.10 11.32 24.38
N GLY A 192 23.19 10.59 24.60
CA GLY A 192 24.22 10.35 23.58
C GLY A 192 23.96 9.11 22.72
N ALA A 193 24.94 8.76 21.88
CA ALA A 193 24.95 7.56 21.05
C ALA A 193 23.86 7.51 19.94
N LEU A 194 23.43 8.67 19.44
CA LEU A 194 22.40 8.79 18.41
C LEU A 194 23.01 8.93 17.00
N GLU A 195 22.39 8.30 16.00
CA GLU A 195 22.80 8.40 14.58
C GLU A 195 22.22 9.67 13.92
N THR A 196 22.60 9.95 12.66
CA THR A 196 22.00 11.07 11.91
C THR A 196 20.61 10.67 11.41
N GLU A 197 19.58 11.08 12.13
CA GLU A 197 18.18 10.85 11.79
C GLU A 197 17.24 11.74 12.62
N ASN A 198 15.93 11.57 12.44
CA ASN A 198 14.92 12.23 13.25
C ASN A 198 14.51 11.34 14.42
N TYR A 199 14.48 11.91 15.61
CA TYR A 199 14.05 11.25 16.84
C TYR A 199 12.79 11.89 17.41
N ARG A 200 12.05 11.12 18.21
CA ARG A 200 11.06 11.63 19.17
C ARG A 200 11.57 11.41 20.57
N VAL A 201 11.25 12.31 21.49
CA VAL A 201 11.70 12.22 22.89
C VAL A 201 10.50 12.20 23.83
N ARG A 202 10.51 11.26 24.78
CA ARG A 202 9.54 11.14 25.87
C ARG A 202 10.19 11.50 27.20
N PHE A 203 9.47 12.24 28.02
CA PHE A 203 9.81 12.60 29.39
C PHE A 203 8.85 11.90 30.35
N GLU A 204 9.35 11.10 31.29
CA GLU A 204 8.55 10.27 32.18
C GLU A 204 9.07 10.34 33.62
N ASP A 205 8.16 10.64 34.55
CA ASP A 205 8.42 10.51 35.98
C ASP A 205 7.95 9.14 36.49
N SER A 206 8.90 8.25 36.76
CA SER A 206 8.61 6.91 37.29
C SER A 206 7.95 6.92 38.68
N SER A 207 8.00 8.03 39.42
CA SER A 207 7.31 8.18 40.71
C SER A 207 5.83 8.54 40.56
N GLY A 208 5.40 8.94 39.36
CA GLY A 208 4.03 9.31 39.05
C GLY A 208 3.58 10.66 39.63
N ILE A 209 4.51 11.50 40.11
CA ILE A 209 4.21 12.83 40.66
C ILE A 209 3.93 13.82 39.52
N TYR A 210 4.65 13.70 38.41
CA TYR A 210 4.48 14.54 37.22
C TYR A 210 3.91 13.72 36.06
N ALA A 211 3.08 14.35 35.23
CA ALA A 211 2.55 13.71 34.04
C ALA A 211 3.67 13.51 33.02
N PHE A 212 3.67 12.37 32.32
CA PHE A 212 4.61 12.16 31.23
C PHE A 212 4.21 13.01 30.02
N GLU A 213 5.17 13.41 29.20
CA GLU A 213 4.90 14.08 27.92
C GLU A 213 5.94 13.71 26.87
N HIS A 214 5.69 14.11 25.63
CA HIS A 214 6.67 14.06 24.56
C HIS A 214 7.10 15.47 24.19
N TYR A 215 8.25 15.58 23.56
CA TYR A 215 8.82 16.88 23.21
C TYR A 215 7.83 17.78 22.45
N ASP A 216 7.79 19.05 22.87
CA ASP A 216 6.88 20.10 22.38
C ASP A 216 5.42 19.88 22.82
N ASP A 217 5.24 19.61 24.12
CA ASP A 217 3.96 19.40 24.82
C ASP A 217 3.04 18.34 24.17
N ALA A 218 3.63 17.38 23.47
CA ALA A 218 2.90 16.38 22.73
C ALA A 218 2.45 15.21 23.61
N LEU A 219 1.25 14.73 23.34
CA LEU A 219 0.56 13.74 24.17
C LEU A 219 0.95 12.29 23.87
N ASP A 220 1.49 12.03 22.68
CA ASP A 220 1.94 10.72 22.22
C ASP A 220 3.13 10.85 21.23
N LEU A 221 3.77 9.72 20.93
CA LEU A 221 4.94 9.68 20.05
C LEU A 221 4.62 10.10 18.61
N ASP A 222 3.40 9.84 18.13
CA ASP A 222 2.97 10.13 16.76
C ASP A 222 2.81 11.63 16.54
N SER A 223 2.19 12.33 17.51
CA SER A 223 1.97 13.78 17.48
C SER A 223 3.17 14.63 17.88
N ALA A 224 4.23 14.03 18.45
CA ALA A 224 5.42 14.76 18.91
C ALA A 224 6.16 15.55 17.81
N THR A 225 7.08 16.44 18.20
CA THR A 225 7.92 17.14 17.22
C THR A 225 9.16 16.31 16.87
N ASN A 226 9.50 16.19 15.57
CA ASN A 226 10.73 15.53 15.12
C ASN A 226 11.97 16.31 15.54
N ILE A 227 12.92 15.63 16.18
CA ILE A 227 14.23 16.19 16.57
C ILE A 227 15.28 15.66 15.60
N ALA A 228 15.73 16.52 14.69
CA ALA A 228 16.79 16.19 13.75
C ALA A 228 18.15 16.16 14.46
N VAL A 229 18.74 14.97 14.56
CA VAL A 229 20.07 14.78 15.14
C VAL A 229 21.09 14.59 14.02
N THR A 230 22.26 15.20 14.17
CA THR A 230 23.41 14.95 13.29
C THR A 230 24.55 14.31 14.08
N ALA A 231 25.01 13.16 13.60
CA ALA A 231 26.21 12.45 14.02
C ALA A 231 27.38 13.38 14.35
N GLY A 232 27.90 13.31 15.58
CA GLY A 232 29.05 14.08 16.05
C GLY A 232 28.73 15.53 16.49
N THR A 233 27.45 15.90 16.55
CA THR A 233 27.00 17.21 17.05
C THR A 233 26.02 17.06 18.22
N THR A 234 25.99 18.06 19.09
CA THR A 234 24.97 18.16 20.15
C THR A 234 23.79 18.94 19.61
N THR A 235 22.58 18.41 19.82
CA THR A 235 21.28 19.04 19.55
C THR A 235 20.74 19.56 20.89
N PRO A 236 20.97 20.85 21.23
CA PRO A 236 20.60 21.38 22.54
C PRO A 236 19.16 21.92 22.58
N ASN A 237 18.72 22.27 23.79
CA ASN A 237 17.45 22.95 24.08
C ASN A 237 16.20 22.13 23.81
N ILE A 238 16.31 20.81 23.90
CA ILE A 238 15.15 19.93 23.92
C ILE A 238 14.62 19.92 25.36
N ASN A 239 13.90 20.96 25.75
CA ASN A 239 13.44 21.15 27.13
C ASN A 239 12.00 20.67 27.31
N ALA A 240 11.60 20.44 28.56
CA ALA A 240 10.25 20.02 28.94
C ALA A 240 9.82 20.70 30.25
N GLU A 241 8.53 21.00 30.38
CA GLU A 241 7.90 21.59 31.57
C GLU A 241 6.77 20.69 32.05
N LEU A 242 7.07 19.79 32.98
CA LEU A 242 6.09 18.78 33.40
C LEU A 242 5.08 19.35 34.40
N ALA A 243 3.80 19.16 34.08
CA ALA A 243 2.70 19.42 35.00
C ALA A 243 2.58 18.32 36.07
N LEU A 244 2.03 18.66 37.24
CA LEU A 244 1.71 17.67 38.28
C LEU A 244 0.73 16.63 37.74
N ALA A 245 1.02 15.34 37.90
CA ALA A 245 0.16 14.28 37.41
C ALA A 245 -1.24 14.33 38.03
N ALA A 246 -2.22 13.87 37.26
CA ALA A 246 -3.48 13.44 37.83
C ALA A 246 -3.38 12.00 38.37
N HIS A 247 -4.24 11.70 39.33
CA HIS A 247 -4.36 10.39 39.93
C HIS A 247 -5.81 9.87 39.84
N ILE A 248 -6.00 8.57 39.64
CA ILE A 248 -7.29 7.90 39.80
C ILE A 248 -7.16 6.94 40.98
N THR A 249 -8.11 6.98 41.92
CA THR A 249 -8.15 6.05 43.05
C THR A 249 -9.48 5.34 43.15
N GLY A 250 -9.43 4.08 43.56
CA GLY A 250 -10.62 3.26 43.77
C GLY A 250 -10.31 1.98 44.53
N THR A 251 -11.36 1.20 44.73
CA THR A 251 -11.32 -0.11 45.38
C THR A 251 -12.05 -1.13 44.52
N VAL A 252 -11.51 -2.34 44.40
CA VAL A 252 -12.16 -3.47 43.75
C VAL A 252 -12.61 -4.47 44.81
N THR A 253 -13.88 -4.91 44.72
CA THR A 253 -14.49 -5.87 45.64
C THR A 253 -15.21 -6.99 44.91
N ASP A 254 -15.54 -8.08 45.60
CA ASP A 254 -16.49 -9.09 45.11
C ASP A 254 -17.95 -8.70 45.38
N SER A 255 -18.89 -9.50 44.86
CA SER A 255 -20.34 -9.35 45.11
C SER A 255 -20.75 -9.32 46.60
N ALA A 256 -19.92 -9.82 47.52
CA ALA A 256 -20.16 -9.79 48.97
C ALA A 256 -19.50 -8.58 49.67
N GLY A 257 -18.76 -7.75 48.92
CA GLY A 257 -18.05 -6.56 49.41
C GLY A 257 -16.68 -6.87 50.01
N ASN A 258 -16.12 -8.07 49.81
CA ASN A 258 -14.75 -8.37 50.23
C ASN A 258 -13.76 -7.75 49.24
N PRO A 259 -12.65 -7.17 49.72
CA PRO A 259 -11.64 -6.57 48.85
C PRO A 259 -10.93 -7.61 47.98
N LEU A 260 -10.75 -7.30 46.69
CA LEU A 260 -10.06 -8.14 45.73
C LEU A 260 -8.66 -7.61 45.42
N GLY A 261 -7.66 -8.40 45.79
CA GLY A 261 -6.25 -8.14 45.53
C GLY A 261 -5.75 -8.74 44.21
N ASN A 262 -4.69 -8.15 43.65
CA ASN A 262 -4.07 -8.56 42.38
C ASN A 262 -5.02 -8.52 41.17
N ILE A 263 -6.04 -7.66 41.21
CA ILE A 263 -6.84 -7.35 40.03
C ILE A 263 -6.06 -6.35 39.19
N GLY A 264 -5.88 -6.66 37.91
CA GLY A 264 -5.29 -5.75 36.93
C GLY A 264 -6.25 -4.63 36.59
N VAL A 265 -5.85 -3.40 36.86
CA VAL A 265 -6.54 -2.17 36.46
C VAL A 265 -5.82 -1.62 35.25
N ILE A 266 -6.34 -1.95 34.08
CA ILE A 266 -5.80 -1.57 32.77
C ILE A 266 -6.31 -0.18 32.41
N ILE A 267 -5.40 0.71 32.00
CA ILE A 267 -5.69 2.12 31.75
C ILE A 267 -5.63 2.39 30.26
N LEU A 268 -6.74 2.90 29.71
CA LEU A 268 -6.91 3.23 28.32
C LEU A 268 -7.23 4.73 28.20
N ARG A 269 -6.58 5.44 27.27
CA ARG A 269 -6.81 6.87 27.01
C ARG A 269 -7.27 7.08 25.58
N TRP A 270 -8.27 7.93 25.41
CA TRP A 270 -8.71 8.37 24.09
C TRP A 270 -7.70 9.34 23.46
N ASN A 271 -7.27 9.08 22.23
CA ASN A 271 -6.35 9.96 21.48
C ASN A 271 -7.02 10.80 20.38
N GLY A 272 -8.35 10.73 20.24
CA GLY A 272 -9.09 11.38 19.15
C GLY A 272 -9.63 10.42 18.09
N SER A 273 -9.02 9.23 17.94
CA SER A 273 -9.39 8.22 16.94
C SER A 273 -9.52 6.82 17.52
N ALA A 274 -8.76 6.49 18.56
CA ALA A 274 -8.73 5.18 19.19
C ALA A 274 -8.43 5.26 20.68
N TRP A 275 -8.73 4.17 21.39
CA TRP A 275 -8.36 3.97 22.78
C TRP A 275 -6.98 3.32 22.89
N ASN A 276 -6.00 4.05 23.40
CA ASN A 276 -4.63 3.58 23.55
C ASN A 276 -4.37 3.05 24.96
N TRP A 277 -3.70 1.91 25.05
CA TRP A 277 -3.21 1.37 26.32
C TRP A 277 -2.07 2.23 26.86
N ILE A 278 -2.22 2.71 28.09
CA ILE A 278 -1.23 3.56 28.78
C ILE A 278 -0.50 2.79 29.87
N GLY A 279 -1.14 1.81 30.50
CA GLY A 279 -0.53 1.03 31.58
C GLY A 279 -1.49 0.06 32.25
N GLU A 280 -0.98 -0.61 33.30
CA GLU A 280 -1.72 -1.48 34.20
C GLU A 280 -1.17 -1.31 35.62
N VAL A 281 -2.05 -1.22 36.61
CA VAL A 281 -1.70 -1.32 38.04
C VAL A 281 -2.43 -2.49 38.68
N LEU A 282 -1.88 -3.06 39.75
CA LEU A 282 -2.54 -4.13 40.50
C LEU A 282 -3.19 -3.56 41.77
N THR A 283 -4.37 -4.06 42.12
CA THR A 283 -4.98 -3.77 43.42
C THR A 283 -4.16 -4.35 44.57
N GLU A 284 -4.06 -3.60 45.66
CA GLU A 284 -3.31 -3.99 46.86
C GLU A 284 -3.91 -5.26 47.49
N PRO A 285 -3.12 -6.34 47.66
CA PRO A 285 -3.60 -7.66 48.09
C PRO A 285 -4.56 -7.73 49.28
N SER A 286 -4.43 -6.80 50.24
CA SER A 286 -5.19 -6.83 51.51
C SER A 286 -6.38 -5.87 51.56
N SER A 287 -6.43 -4.87 50.68
CA SER A 287 -7.43 -3.80 50.75
C SER A 287 -8.24 -3.64 49.47
N GLY A 288 -7.79 -4.22 48.36
CA GLY A 288 -8.41 -4.05 47.04
C GLY A 288 -8.27 -2.64 46.48
N ASN A 289 -7.56 -1.76 47.17
CA ASN A 289 -7.34 -0.39 46.74
C ASN A 289 -6.33 -0.35 45.60
N TYR A 290 -6.52 0.57 44.67
CA TYR A 290 -5.55 0.90 43.65
C TYR A 290 -5.42 2.41 43.49
N GLU A 291 -4.27 2.82 42.98
CA GLU A 291 -3.99 4.19 42.60
C GLU A 291 -3.26 4.17 41.25
N VAL A 292 -3.81 4.89 40.27
CA VAL A 292 -3.16 5.15 38.99
C VAL A 292 -2.63 6.58 39.04
N GLY A 293 -1.31 6.76 38.97
CA GLY A 293 -0.66 8.08 38.89
C GLY A 293 -0.07 8.38 37.51
N GLY A 294 0.60 9.52 37.36
CA GLY A 294 1.29 9.92 36.12
C GLY A 294 0.38 10.32 34.95
N LEU A 295 -0.91 10.59 35.20
CA LEU A 295 -1.90 10.80 34.14
C LEU A 295 -1.96 12.26 33.67
N ASN A 296 -2.13 12.43 32.37
CA ASN A 296 -2.44 13.71 31.73
C ASN A 296 -3.94 14.02 31.80
N SER A 297 -4.30 15.28 31.53
CA SER A 297 -5.69 15.62 31.25
C SER A 297 -6.20 14.85 30.03
N GLY A 298 -7.44 14.37 30.06
CA GLY A 298 -8.04 13.64 28.94
C GLY A 298 -9.17 12.72 29.37
N THR A 299 -9.69 11.95 28.42
CA THR A 299 -10.74 10.95 28.67
C THR A 299 -10.12 9.57 28.74
N TYR A 300 -10.49 8.83 29.79
CA TYR A 300 -9.94 7.52 30.12
C TYR A 300 -11.04 6.49 30.32
N HIS A 301 -10.71 5.24 30.03
CA HIS A 301 -11.44 4.06 30.47
C HIS A 301 -10.52 3.21 31.36
N LEU A 302 -11.10 2.62 32.41
CA LEU A 302 -10.44 1.61 33.21
C LEU A 302 -11.11 0.25 32.98
N ARG A 303 -10.30 -0.77 32.72
CA ARG A 303 -10.73 -2.16 32.66
C ARG A 303 -10.15 -2.93 33.82
N PHE A 304 -11.02 -3.61 34.57
CA PHE A 304 -10.67 -4.48 35.69
C PHE A 304 -10.60 -5.91 35.19
N ARG A 305 -9.45 -6.56 35.36
CA ARG A 305 -9.21 -7.92 34.88
C ARG A 305 -8.53 -8.77 35.95
N ASP A 306 -9.17 -9.88 36.29
CA ASP A 306 -8.55 -10.92 37.08
C ASP A 306 -7.79 -11.90 36.17
N GLN A 307 -6.45 -11.92 36.27
CA GLN A 307 -5.62 -12.82 35.47
C GLN A 307 -5.83 -14.30 35.83
N SER A 308 -6.38 -14.61 37.02
CA SER A 308 -6.69 -15.98 37.40
C SER A 308 -7.98 -16.52 36.77
N GLY A 309 -8.81 -15.63 36.20
CA GLY A 309 -10.11 -15.99 35.62
C GLY A 309 -11.17 -16.34 36.66
N THR A 310 -11.00 -15.98 37.94
CA THR A 310 -12.02 -16.22 38.97
C THR A 310 -13.20 -15.25 38.84
N TYR A 311 -12.92 -14.03 38.39
CA TYR A 311 -13.91 -12.96 38.23
C TYR A 311 -14.04 -12.51 36.77
N ILE A 312 -15.24 -12.06 36.41
CA ILE A 312 -15.54 -11.53 35.08
C ILE A 312 -14.78 -10.21 34.89
N PRO A 313 -14.06 -10.02 33.78
CA PRO A 313 -13.46 -8.73 33.47
C PRO A 313 -14.54 -7.73 33.03
N GLU A 314 -14.45 -6.49 33.51
CA GLU A 314 -15.40 -5.42 33.18
C GLU A 314 -14.67 -4.07 33.05
N TYR A 315 -15.33 -3.11 32.42
CA TYR A 315 -14.95 -1.71 32.40
C TYR A 315 -15.66 -0.95 33.53
N TYR A 316 -15.13 0.21 33.90
CA TYR A 316 -15.70 1.04 34.94
C TYR A 316 -17.20 1.35 34.74
N ASP A 317 -17.93 1.27 35.86
CA ASP A 317 -19.38 1.39 36.03
C ASP A 317 -20.18 0.23 35.40
N ASP A 318 -19.75 -1.01 35.70
CA ASP A 318 -20.39 -2.28 35.30
C ASP A 318 -20.56 -2.46 33.78
N ALA A 319 -19.68 -1.84 32.99
CA ALA A 319 -19.71 -1.92 31.54
C ALA A 319 -19.03 -3.22 31.03
N PRO A 320 -19.73 -4.06 30.25
CA PRO A 320 -19.19 -5.35 29.82
C PRO A 320 -18.12 -5.25 28.73
N ASP A 321 -18.07 -4.15 28.00
CA ASP A 321 -17.18 -3.93 26.87
C ASP A 321 -16.71 -2.47 26.79
N GLN A 322 -15.73 -2.22 25.91
CA GLN A 322 -15.13 -0.90 25.75
C GLN A 322 -16.07 0.13 25.13
N GLU A 323 -17.02 -0.31 24.29
CA GLU A 323 -17.94 0.60 23.59
C GLU A 323 -19.00 1.17 24.54
N SER A 324 -19.43 0.38 25.52
CA SER A 324 -20.37 0.77 26.57
C SER A 324 -19.72 1.38 27.82
N ALA A 325 -18.40 1.47 27.87
CA ALA A 325 -17.66 1.94 29.04
C ALA A 325 -17.88 3.44 29.34
N THR A 326 -17.97 3.77 30.64
CA THR A 326 -18.16 5.15 31.08
C THR A 326 -16.88 5.96 30.98
N ASP A 327 -16.96 7.11 30.29
CA ASP A 327 -15.87 8.06 30.15
C ASP A 327 -15.45 8.69 31.49
N ILE A 328 -14.18 8.51 31.86
CA ILE A 328 -13.55 9.15 33.02
C ILE A 328 -12.76 10.36 32.54
N VAL A 329 -13.29 11.56 32.76
CA VAL A 329 -12.60 12.80 32.39
C VAL A 329 -11.65 13.23 33.50
N ILE A 330 -10.36 13.26 33.17
CA ILE A 330 -9.27 13.58 34.09
C ILE A 330 -8.71 14.96 33.80
N THR A 331 -8.36 15.69 34.87
CA THR A 331 -7.63 16.96 34.80
C THR A 331 -6.32 16.83 35.57
N VAL A 332 -5.21 17.21 34.93
CA VAL A 332 -3.85 17.21 35.50
C VAL A 332 -3.81 17.94 36.86
N GLY A 333 -2.99 17.45 37.79
CA GLY A 333 -2.85 17.98 39.15
C GLY A 333 -4.01 17.68 40.10
N THR A 334 -4.96 16.83 39.71
CA THR A 334 -6.10 16.43 40.55
C THR A 334 -6.15 14.93 40.81
N THR A 335 -6.71 14.54 41.95
CA THR A 335 -7.06 13.14 42.23
C THR A 335 -8.55 12.95 41.98
N THR A 336 -8.90 11.97 41.15
CA THR A 336 -10.27 11.53 40.88
C THR A 336 -10.55 10.27 41.70
N PRO A 337 -11.26 10.39 42.84
CA PRO A 337 -11.51 9.25 43.72
C PRO A 337 -12.78 8.50 43.37
N ASN A 338 -12.95 7.32 43.99
CA ASN A 338 -14.16 6.48 43.96
C ASN A 338 -14.46 5.85 42.60
N ILE A 339 -13.43 5.58 41.80
CA ILE A 339 -13.56 4.76 40.60
C ILE A 339 -13.54 3.28 41.02
N ASN A 340 -14.60 2.84 41.69
CA ASN A 340 -14.67 1.51 42.28
C ASN A 340 -15.24 0.49 41.28
N ALA A 341 -14.98 -0.80 41.52
CA ALA A 341 -15.57 -1.91 40.75
C ALA A 341 -16.00 -3.06 41.68
N GLN A 342 -17.07 -3.76 41.32
CA GLN A 342 -17.58 -4.89 42.07
C GLN A 342 -17.70 -6.12 41.16
N LEU A 343 -16.64 -6.91 41.09
CA LEU A 343 -16.55 -7.99 40.12
C LEU A 343 -17.44 -9.18 40.49
N ALA A 344 -18.20 -9.66 39.50
CA ALA A 344 -18.97 -10.88 39.58
C ALA A 344 -18.08 -12.12 39.36
N LEU A 345 -18.48 -13.26 39.95
CA LEU A 345 -17.79 -14.53 39.71
C LEU A 345 -17.93 -14.96 38.25
N ALA A 346 -16.84 -15.41 37.67
CA ALA A 346 -16.81 -15.93 36.32
C ALA A 346 -17.39 -17.35 36.24
N GLY A 347 -17.99 -17.65 35.10
CA GLY A 347 -18.20 -19.02 34.65
C GLY A 347 -16.88 -19.62 34.19
N HIS A 348 -16.83 -20.95 34.19
CA HIS A 348 -15.67 -21.71 33.75
C HIS A 348 -16.09 -22.74 32.69
N ILE A 349 -15.22 -23.01 31.71
CA ILE A 349 -15.33 -24.18 30.82
C ILE A 349 -14.18 -25.12 31.14
N MET A 350 -14.53 -26.36 31.50
CA MET A 350 -13.57 -27.41 31.83
C MET A 350 -13.79 -28.66 30.98
N GLY A 351 -12.68 -29.26 30.58
CA GLY A 351 -12.66 -30.51 29.85
C GLY A 351 -11.26 -31.13 29.80
N THR A 352 -11.13 -32.14 28.98
CA THR A 352 -9.90 -32.88 28.73
C THR A 352 -9.66 -33.03 27.23
N VAL A 353 -8.38 -33.03 26.83
CA VAL A 353 -7.98 -33.28 25.45
C VAL A 353 -7.13 -34.54 25.41
N THR A 354 -7.48 -35.47 24.51
CA THR A 354 -6.80 -36.76 24.36
C THR A 354 -6.44 -37.04 22.89
N ASP A 355 -5.56 -38.01 22.65
CA ASP A 355 -5.37 -38.60 21.32
C ASP A 355 -6.39 -39.72 21.04
N SER A 356 -6.38 -40.24 19.81
CA SER A 356 -7.24 -41.36 19.39
C SER A 356 -7.08 -42.65 20.21
N ALA A 357 -5.97 -42.80 20.95
CA ALA A 357 -5.73 -43.93 21.85
C ALA A 357 -6.19 -43.66 23.30
N GLY A 358 -6.72 -42.46 23.56
CA GLY A 358 -7.19 -41.99 24.87
C GLY A 358 -6.06 -41.49 25.78
N ASN A 359 -4.86 -41.24 25.26
CA ASN A 359 -3.78 -40.65 26.05
C ASN A 359 -4.01 -39.13 26.18
N PRO A 360 -3.78 -38.53 27.35
CA PRO A 360 -3.92 -37.08 27.53
C PRO A 360 -2.89 -36.30 26.71
N LEU A 361 -3.32 -35.20 26.10
CA LEU A 361 -2.46 -34.31 25.32
C LEU A 361 -2.05 -33.08 26.13
N GLU A 362 -0.73 -32.82 26.21
CA GLU A 362 -0.13 -31.65 26.86
C GLU A 362 0.00 -30.48 25.89
N GLY A 363 -0.21 -29.25 26.38
CA GLY A 363 0.13 -28.04 25.63
C GLY A 363 -0.80 -27.72 24.46
N ILE A 364 -1.96 -28.37 24.38
CA ILE A 364 -3.01 -27.97 23.46
C ILE A 364 -3.58 -26.64 23.94
N ARG A 365 -3.56 -25.62 23.08
CA ARG A 365 -4.18 -24.33 23.38
C ARG A 365 -5.68 -24.47 23.15
N VAL A 366 -6.45 -24.25 24.20
CA VAL A 366 -7.91 -24.29 24.18
C VAL A 366 -8.43 -22.85 24.27
N THR A 367 -9.14 -22.41 23.25
CA THR A 367 -9.52 -21.01 23.05
C THR A 367 -11.02 -20.86 23.09
N ALA A 368 -11.55 -19.96 23.91
CA ALA A 368 -12.98 -19.67 23.99
C ALA A 368 -13.32 -18.40 23.20
N TYR A 369 -14.30 -18.51 22.31
CA TYR A 369 -14.88 -17.42 21.55
C TYR A 369 -16.31 -17.19 22.00
N ARG A 370 -16.69 -15.94 22.30
CA ARG A 370 -18.03 -15.56 22.73
C ARG A 370 -18.78 -14.90 21.58
N TRP A 371 -20.04 -15.25 21.41
CA TRP A 371 -20.90 -14.54 20.47
C TRP A 371 -21.27 -13.16 21.04
N ASN A 372 -20.99 -12.08 20.28
CA ASN A 372 -21.32 -10.72 20.70
C ASN A 372 -22.62 -10.18 20.09
N GLY A 373 -23.29 -10.96 19.22
CA GLY A 373 -24.47 -10.53 18.46
C GLY A 373 -24.22 -10.40 16.95
N SER A 374 -22.96 -10.27 16.53
CA SER A 374 -22.55 -10.08 15.13
C SER A 374 -21.43 -11.03 14.69
N TRP A 375 -20.45 -11.31 15.56
CA TRP A 375 -19.35 -12.23 15.30
C TRP A 375 -18.85 -12.90 16.60
N TRP A 376 -17.91 -13.83 16.45
CA TRP A 376 -17.31 -14.60 17.55
C TRP A 376 -16.02 -13.93 18.05
N ASP A 377 -16.08 -13.28 19.20
CA ASP A 377 -14.93 -12.61 19.82
C ASP A 377 -14.09 -13.58 20.63
N TRP A 378 -12.78 -13.57 20.42
CA TRP A 378 -11.86 -14.26 21.32
C TRP A 378 -11.83 -13.58 22.70
N VAL A 379 -12.17 -14.32 23.76
CA VAL A 379 -12.22 -13.74 25.12
C VAL A 379 -11.21 -14.32 26.10
N TRP A 380 -10.88 -15.62 25.99
CA TRP A 380 -9.92 -16.28 26.88
C TRP A 380 -9.29 -17.51 26.23
N ASP A 381 -8.18 -17.98 26.78
CA ASP A 381 -7.58 -19.26 26.44
C ASP A 381 -6.91 -19.93 27.64
N ALA A 382 -6.75 -21.25 27.53
CA ALA A 382 -6.00 -22.08 28.48
C ALA A 382 -5.10 -23.05 27.71
N SER A 383 -4.15 -23.66 28.40
CA SER A 383 -3.35 -24.76 27.87
C SER A 383 -3.63 -26.04 28.66
N THR A 384 -3.69 -27.18 27.98
CA THR A 384 -3.92 -28.46 28.64
C THR A 384 -2.77 -28.88 29.54
N ALA A 385 -3.09 -29.45 30.70
CA ALA A 385 -2.14 -29.83 31.73
C ALA A 385 -1.29 -31.07 31.31
N PRO A 386 0.01 -31.10 31.66
CA PRO A 386 0.95 -32.12 31.17
C PRO A 386 0.58 -33.58 31.38
N SER A 387 -0.04 -33.92 32.51
CA SER A 387 -0.26 -35.32 32.90
C SER A 387 -1.72 -35.78 32.82
N SER A 388 -2.65 -34.86 32.58
CA SER A 388 -4.09 -35.14 32.61
C SER A 388 -4.81 -34.69 31.34
N GLY A 389 -4.19 -33.86 30.50
CA GLY A 389 -4.83 -33.27 29.32
C GLY A 389 -5.99 -32.33 29.70
N SER A 390 -6.18 -32.04 30.98
CA SER A 390 -7.27 -31.21 31.49
C SER A 390 -6.98 -29.74 31.25
N TYR A 391 -7.99 -28.98 30.93
CA TYR A 391 -7.93 -27.52 30.84
C TYR A 391 -9.08 -26.89 31.62
N ASP A 392 -8.90 -25.62 31.98
CA ASP A 392 -9.88 -24.80 32.67
C ASP A 392 -9.79 -23.36 32.14
N ILE A 393 -10.86 -22.91 31.47
CA ILE A 393 -11.01 -21.55 30.94
C ILE A 393 -11.94 -20.80 31.89
N GLY A 394 -11.39 -19.90 32.70
CA GLY A 394 -12.15 -18.98 33.55
C GLY A 394 -12.38 -17.60 32.89
N GLY A 395 -12.89 -16.66 33.67
CA GLY A 395 -13.11 -15.26 33.27
C GLY A 395 -14.32 -15.07 32.34
N LEU A 396 -15.18 -16.08 32.20
CA LEU A 396 -16.29 -16.10 31.26
C LEU A 396 -17.56 -15.53 31.88
N ASP A 397 -18.24 -14.66 31.18
CA ASP A 397 -19.57 -14.20 31.55
C ASP A 397 -20.66 -15.16 31.03
N SER A 398 -21.93 -14.81 31.22
CA SER A 398 -23.02 -15.66 30.71
C SER A 398 -23.24 -15.43 29.22
N GLY A 399 -23.27 -16.48 28.41
CA GLY A 399 -23.37 -16.34 26.95
C GLY A 399 -23.27 -17.66 26.19
N SER A 400 -23.27 -17.58 24.85
CA SER A 400 -22.94 -18.70 23.96
C SER A 400 -21.49 -18.63 23.54
N TYR A 401 -20.82 -19.78 23.56
CA TYR A 401 -19.39 -19.91 23.30
C TYR A 401 -19.09 -21.00 22.29
N HIS A 402 -18.05 -20.77 21.49
CA HIS A 402 -17.35 -21.79 20.75
C HIS A 402 -15.98 -22.04 21.37
N VAL A 403 -15.56 -23.29 21.43
CA VAL A 403 -14.26 -23.68 21.98
C VAL A 403 -13.42 -24.34 20.88
N GLN A 404 -12.23 -23.81 20.64
CA GLN A 404 -11.26 -24.34 19.68
C GLN A 404 -10.10 -25.02 20.40
N PHE A 405 -9.72 -26.19 19.91
CA PHE A 405 -8.57 -26.95 20.34
C PHE A 405 -7.48 -26.88 19.27
N ARG A 406 -6.33 -26.27 19.63
CA ARG A 406 -5.24 -26.06 18.69
C ARG A 406 -3.92 -26.59 19.24
N ASP A 407 -3.34 -27.55 18.52
CA ASP A 407 -1.96 -27.96 18.74
C ASP A 407 -1.00 -27.01 18.04
N GLN A 408 -0.24 -26.24 18.81
CA GLN A 408 0.75 -25.31 18.26
C GLN A 408 1.94 -26.04 17.59
N SER A 409 2.14 -27.32 17.87
CA SER A 409 3.20 -28.13 17.26
C SER A 409 2.84 -28.71 15.89
N GLY A 410 1.54 -28.74 15.54
CA GLY A 410 1.03 -29.29 14.27
C GLY A 410 1.01 -30.83 14.20
N THR A 411 1.22 -31.52 15.32
CA THR A 411 1.19 -32.99 15.42
C THR A 411 -0.24 -33.53 15.39
N TYR A 412 -1.17 -32.74 15.92
CA TYR A 412 -2.60 -33.03 15.94
C TYR A 412 -3.37 -31.98 15.15
N VAL A 413 -4.46 -32.40 14.52
CA VAL A 413 -5.29 -31.45 13.77
C VAL A 413 -6.10 -30.59 14.73
N SER A 414 -6.25 -29.31 14.39
CA SER A 414 -7.07 -28.38 15.16
C SER A 414 -8.54 -28.57 14.81
N GLU A 415 -9.42 -28.45 15.81
CA GLU A 415 -10.86 -28.57 15.66
C GLU A 415 -11.58 -27.71 16.70
N TYR A 416 -12.89 -27.56 16.54
CA TYR A 416 -13.79 -26.99 17.53
C TYR A 416 -14.53 -28.10 18.28
N TYR A 417 -15.14 -27.76 19.41
CA TYR A 417 -15.90 -28.70 20.23
C TYR A 417 -16.95 -29.48 19.43
N ASP A 418 -17.09 -30.77 19.77
CA ASP A 418 -17.96 -31.76 19.14
C ASP A 418 -17.56 -32.11 17.70
N ASP A 419 -16.24 -32.35 17.50
CA ASP A 419 -15.60 -32.74 16.23
C ASP A 419 -15.89 -31.77 15.06
N ALA A 420 -16.18 -30.51 15.40
CA ALA A 420 -16.52 -29.48 14.42
C ALA A 420 -15.25 -28.97 13.71
N PRO A 421 -15.17 -29.07 12.37
CA PRO A 421 -13.95 -28.73 11.66
C PRO A 421 -13.68 -27.23 11.53
N GLY A 422 -14.70 -26.41 11.71
CA GLY A 422 -14.60 -24.95 11.60
C GLY A 422 -15.56 -24.23 12.54
N GLN A 423 -15.32 -22.93 12.73
CA GLN A 423 -16.04 -22.09 13.70
C GLN A 423 -17.54 -21.99 13.41
N GLU A 424 -17.94 -21.98 12.14
CA GLU A 424 -19.34 -21.91 11.72
C GLU A 424 -20.12 -23.21 11.98
N SER A 425 -19.41 -24.35 12.03
CA SER A 425 -19.99 -25.67 12.29
C SER A 425 -19.92 -26.08 13.76
N ALA A 426 -19.37 -25.22 14.63
CA ALA A 426 -19.13 -25.54 16.03
C ALA A 426 -20.43 -25.60 16.82
N THR A 427 -20.44 -26.44 17.86
CA THR A 427 -21.58 -26.55 18.78
C THR A 427 -21.55 -25.42 19.80
N ASP A 428 -22.67 -24.69 19.90
CA ASP A 428 -22.90 -23.65 20.91
C ASP A 428 -22.79 -24.19 22.34
N ILE A 429 -21.90 -23.62 23.14
CA ILE A 429 -21.73 -23.93 24.57
C ILE A 429 -22.34 -22.79 25.40
N ALA A 430 -23.44 -23.07 26.08
CA ALA A 430 -24.05 -22.12 27.00
C ALA A 430 -23.25 -22.06 28.33
N VAL A 431 -22.67 -20.90 28.63
CA VAL A 431 -21.98 -20.62 29.90
C VAL A 431 -22.87 -19.75 30.78
N ILE A 432 -22.85 -20.01 32.09
CA ILE A 432 -23.52 -19.20 33.10
C ILE A 432 -22.46 -18.70 34.09
N ALA A 433 -22.46 -17.40 34.35
CA ALA A 433 -21.57 -16.76 35.31
C ALA A 433 -21.63 -17.43 36.70
N GLY A 434 -20.47 -17.65 37.31
CA GLY A 434 -20.31 -18.33 38.60
C GLY A 434 -20.51 -19.84 38.57
N ILE A 435 -20.77 -20.44 37.39
CA ILE A 435 -20.96 -21.89 37.22
C ILE A 435 -19.86 -22.47 36.33
N THR A 436 -19.36 -23.64 36.72
CA THR A 436 -18.46 -24.43 35.89
C THR A 436 -19.24 -25.34 34.94
N THR A 437 -19.01 -25.17 33.64
CA THR A 437 -19.49 -26.03 32.56
C THR A 437 -18.47 -27.13 32.31
N HIS A 438 -18.87 -28.38 32.55
CA HIS A 438 -18.01 -29.56 32.39
C HIS A 438 -18.35 -30.34 31.11
N GLY A 439 -17.46 -31.25 30.71
CA GLY A 439 -17.70 -32.21 29.62
C GLY A 439 -17.44 -31.64 28.23
N ILE A 440 -16.70 -30.54 28.16
CA ILE A 440 -16.25 -29.97 26.89
C ILE A 440 -14.93 -30.65 26.51
N ASP A 441 -14.99 -31.95 26.25
CA ASP A 441 -13.84 -32.79 25.93
C ASP A 441 -13.53 -32.80 24.42
N ALA A 442 -12.29 -33.12 24.04
CA ALA A 442 -11.88 -33.31 22.64
C ALA A 442 -10.93 -34.51 22.49
N GLN A 443 -11.01 -35.18 21.33
CA GLN A 443 -10.11 -36.26 20.96
C GLN A 443 -9.40 -35.92 19.64
N LEU A 444 -8.24 -35.29 19.73
CA LEU A 444 -7.55 -34.80 18.55
C LEU A 444 -6.94 -35.94 17.73
N ALA A 445 -7.22 -35.91 16.44
CA ALA A 445 -6.61 -36.76 15.44
C ALA A 445 -5.16 -36.36 15.17
N LEU A 446 -4.28 -37.34 14.93
CA LEU A 446 -2.96 -37.07 14.34
C LEU A 446 -3.14 -36.44 12.96
N THR A 447 -2.22 -35.56 12.56
CA THR A 447 -2.13 -35.05 11.18
C THR A 447 -1.85 -36.15 10.14
N ALA A 448 -1.65 -37.42 10.52
CA ALA A 448 -1.19 -38.49 9.62
C ALA A 448 -2.31 -39.31 8.95
N SER A 449 -3.29 -38.68 8.31
CA SER A 449 -4.07 -39.34 7.24
C SER A 449 -3.55 -38.88 5.89
N TYR A 450 -3.47 -39.81 4.91
CA TYR A 450 -2.83 -39.55 3.63
C TYR A 450 -3.75 -39.89 2.46
N ILE A 451 -3.73 -39.08 1.40
CA ILE A 451 -4.23 -39.46 0.09
C ILE A 451 -3.02 -39.69 -0.82
N THR A 452 -2.97 -40.85 -1.49
CA THR A 452 -1.91 -41.17 -2.45
C THR A 452 -2.46 -41.59 -3.79
N GLY A 453 -1.75 -41.20 -4.85
CA GLY A 453 -2.11 -41.55 -6.21
C GLY A 453 -1.02 -41.20 -7.21
N THR A 454 -1.33 -41.41 -8.48
CA THR A 454 -0.45 -41.12 -9.61
C THR A 454 -1.17 -40.30 -10.66
N VAL A 455 -0.49 -39.32 -11.25
CA VAL A 455 -0.99 -38.55 -12.39
C VAL A 455 -0.22 -38.93 -13.65
N THR A 456 -0.95 -39.21 -14.73
CA THR A 456 -0.40 -39.61 -16.03
C THR A 456 -1.02 -38.83 -17.19
N ASP A 457 -0.39 -38.83 -18.36
CA ASP A 457 -0.99 -38.35 -19.61
C ASP A 457 -1.90 -39.42 -20.25
N SER A 458 -2.60 -39.05 -21.33
CA SER A 458 -3.45 -39.96 -22.11
C SER A 458 -2.72 -41.17 -22.71
N ALA A 459 -1.38 -41.13 -22.82
CA ALA A 459 -0.54 -42.26 -23.24
C ALA A 459 -0.04 -43.13 -22.06
N GLY A 460 -0.32 -42.73 -20.82
CA GLY A 460 0.06 -43.42 -19.59
C GLY A 460 1.47 -43.07 -19.08
N ASN A 461 2.11 -42.03 -19.63
CA ASN A 461 3.37 -41.53 -19.09
C ASN A 461 3.12 -40.73 -17.80
N PRO A 462 3.97 -40.84 -16.77
CA PRO A 462 3.83 -40.05 -15.55
C PRO A 462 4.01 -38.55 -15.82
N LEU A 463 3.18 -37.72 -15.19
CA LEU A 463 3.26 -36.27 -15.28
C LEU A 463 3.94 -35.67 -14.06
N GLU A 464 4.94 -34.84 -14.30
CA GLU A 464 5.65 -34.07 -13.28
C GLU A 464 5.01 -32.71 -13.03
N GLU A 465 5.22 -32.15 -11.84
CA GLU A 465 4.82 -30.78 -11.48
C GLU A 465 3.30 -30.49 -11.59
N ILE A 466 2.47 -31.53 -11.57
CA ILE A 466 1.02 -31.36 -11.47
C ILE A 466 0.66 -31.02 -10.03
N GLU A 467 0.02 -29.87 -9.82
CA GLU A 467 -0.53 -29.45 -8.54
C GLU A 467 -1.78 -30.30 -8.24
N VAL A 468 -1.75 -31.01 -7.12
CA VAL A 468 -2.87 -31.79 -6.58
C VAL A 468 -3.36 -31.10 -5.32
N VAL A 469 -4.58 -30.59 -5.36
CA VAL A 469 -5.19 -29.81 -4.29
C VAL A 469 -6.32 -30.58 -3.63
N ALA A 470 -6.29 -30.71 -2.30
CA ALA A 470 -7.36 -31.32 -1.52
C ALA A 470 -8.30 -30.25 -0.96
N TYR A 471 -9.60 -30.45 -1.19
CA TYR A 471 -10.67 -29.66 -0.60
C TYR A 471 -11.50 -30.55 0.33
N ARG A 472 -11.91 -30.04 1.50
CA ARG A 472 -12.74 -30.79 2.47
C ARG A 472 -14.11 -30.16 2.61
N TRP A 473 -15.14 -30.99 2.65
CA TRP A 473 -16.50 -30.51 2.92
C TRP A 473 -16.64 -30.05 4.38
N ASN A 474 -17.20 -28.86 4.59
CA ASN A 474 -17.42 -28.29 5.92
C ASN A 474 -18.89 -28.30 6.38
N GLY A 475 -19.80 -28.84 5.55
CA GLY A 475 -21.25 -28.84 5.81
C GLY A 475 -22.03 -27.87 4.93
N SER A 476 -21.39 -26.82 4.41
CA SER A 476 -22.00 -25.79 3.56
C SER A 476 -21.23 -25.52 2.27
N GLY A 477 -19.92 -25.80 2.26
CA GLY A 477 -19.02 -25.60 1.13
C GLY A 477 -17.75 -26.44 1.25
N TRP A 478 -16.81 -26.18 0.34
CA TRP A 478 -15.55 -26.90 0.23
C TRP A 478 -14.37 -26.00 0.63
N ASP A 479 -13.69 -26.36 1.71
CA ASP A 479 -12.52 -25.63 2.21
C ASP A 479 -11.24 -26.14 1.55
N TRP A 480 -10.37 -25.24 1.11
CA TRP A 480 -9.02 -25.59 0.67
C TRP A 480 -8.18 -26.05 1.87
N ILE A 481 -7.57 -27.25 1.78
CA ILE A 481 -6.81 -27.84 2.88
C ILE A 481 -5.32 -27.85 2.62
N GLU A 482 -4.90 -28.40 1.48
CA GLU A 482 -3.48 -28.60 1.17
C GLU A 482 -3.27 -28.77 -0.34
N ALA A 483 -2.06 -28.43 -0.81
CA ALA A 483 -1.63 -28.66 -2.19
C ALA A 483 -0.24 -29.29 -2.25
N VAL A 484 -0.06 -30.28 -3.12
CA VAL A 484 1.24 -30.93 -3.38
C VAL A 484 1.50 -31.02 -4.87
N SER A 485 2.77 -31.14 -5.27
CA SER A 485 3.13 -31.41 -6.67
C SER A 485 3.50 -32.88 -6.88
N THR A 486 3.19 -33.43 -8.05
CA THR A 486 3.62 -34.79 -8.42
C THR A 486 5.14 -34.91 -8.56
N GLU A 487 5.67 -36.08 -8.15
CA GLU A 487 7.09 -36.38 -8.18
C GLU A 487 7.61 -36.55 -9.64
N PRO A 488 8.66 -35.82 -10.04
CA PRO A 488 9.19 -35.76 -11.41
C PRO A 488 9.34 -37.07 -12.18
N SER A 489 9.78 -38.13 -11.48
CA SER A 489 10.12 -39.40 -12.14
C SER A 489 9.00 -40.44 -12.17
N SER A 490 7.91 -40.21 -11.45
CA SER A 490 6.88 -41.24 -11.22
C SER A 490 5.45 -40.75 -11.33
N GLY A 491 5.21 -39.43 -11.31
CA GLY A 491 3.86 -38.86 -11.28
C GLY A 491 3.12 -39.13 -9.97
N ASN A 492 3.81 -39.71 -8.98
CA ASN A 492 3.22 -40.03 -7.69
C ASN A 492 3.03 -38.75 -6.87
N TYR A 493 1.96 -38.69 -6.09
CA TYR A 493 1.76 -37.65 -5.09
C TYR A 493 1.28 -38.25 -3.77
N GLU A 494 1.53 -37.54 -2.68
CA GLU A 494 1.07 -37.87 -1.34
C GLU A 494 0.65 -36.59 -0.64
N ILE A 495 -0.64 -36.47 -0.29
CA ILE A 495 -1.17 -35.39 0.54
C ILE A 495 -1.34 -35.95 1.94
N GLY A 496 -0.49 -35.51 2.88
CA GLY A 496 -0.63 -35.81 4.31
C GLY A 496 -1.39 -34.70 5.05
N GLY A 497 -1.51 -34.79 6.37
CA GLY A 497 -2.13 -33.72 7.18
C GLY A 497 -3.64 -33.84 7.35
N LEU A 498 -4.29 -34.84 6.76
CA LEU A 498 -5.72 -34.78 6.48
C LEU A 498 -6.61 -35.25 7.66
N ASN A 499 -7.63 -34.45 7.96
CA ASN A 499 -8.74 -34.82 8.83
C ASN A 499 -9.59 -35.94 8.24
N SER A 500 -10.31 -36.68 9.08
CA SER A 500 -11.41 -37.51 8.58
C SER A 500 -12.49 -36.64 7.94
N GLY A 501 -13.21 -37.16 6.96
CA GLY A 501 -14.28 -36.42 6.25
C GLY A 501 -14.29 -36.67 4.76
N THR A 502 -15.16 -35.95 4.07
CA THR A 502 -15.31 -36.04 2.62
C THR A 502 -14.43 -35.00 1.93
N TYR A 503 -13.69 -35.44 0.91
CA TYR A 503 -12.76 -34.61 0.15
C TYR A 503 -13.03 -34.67 -1.35
N HIS A 504 -12.66 -33.59 -2.04
CA HIS A 504 -12.43 -33.57 -3.47
C HIS A 504 -10.98 -33.25 -3.77
N LEU A 505 -10.42 -33.87 -4.80
CA LEU A 505 -9.09 -33.57 -5.30
C LEU A 505 -9.17 -32.90 -6.66
N ARG A 506 -8.46 -31.77 -6.81
CA ARG A 506 -8.25 -31.09 -8.09
C ARG A 506 -6.82 -31.36 -8.57
N PHE A 507 -6.68 -31.68 -9.84
CA PHE A 507 -5.41 -31.88 -10.54
C PHE A 507 -5.24 -30.74 -11.52
N ARG A 508 -4.18 -29.96 -11.38
CA ARG A 508 -3.92 -28.75 -12.16
C ARG A 508 -2.48 -28.72 -12.63
N ASP A 509 -2.30 -28.60 -13.95
CA ASP A 509 -1.01 -28.25 -14.52
C ASP A 509 -0.85 -26.73 -14.56
N LEU A 510 0.10 -26.19 -13.80
CA LEU A 510 0.38 -24.76 -13.77
C LEU A 510 1.04 -24.26 -15.05
N SER A 511 1.64 -25.14 -15.86
CA SER A 511 2.17 -24.77 -17.17
C SER A 511 1.08 -24.58 -18.22
N GLY A 512 -0.14 -25.08 -17.97
CA GLY A 512 -1.27 -25.02 -18.89
C GLY A 512 -1.21 -26.02 -20.05
N THR A 513 -0.27 -26.97 -20.03
CA THR A 513 -0.15 -28.01 -21.08
C THR A 513 -1.28 -29.03 -21.00
N TYR A 514 -1.67 -29.41 -19.77
CA TYR A 514 -2.73 -30.37 -19.49
C TYR A 514 -3.98 -29.70 -18.90
N ILE A 515 -5.14 -30.32 -19.07
CA ILE A 515 -6.40 -29.83 -18.51
C ILE A 515 -6.39 -29.85 -16.98
N THR A 516 -7.15 -28.93 -16.37
CA THR A 516 -7.51 -29.04 -14.95
C THR A 516 -8.76 -29.91 -14.84
N GLU A 517 -8.75 -30.87 -13.92
CA GLU A 517 -9.90 -31.71 -13.62
C GLU A 517 -9.95 -32.06 -12.13
N TYR A 518 -11.07 -32.59 -11.69
CA TYR A 518 -11.26 -33.16 -10.36
C TYR A 518 -11.28 -34.69 -10.45
N TYR A 519 -11.04 -35.35 -9.32
CA TYR A 519 -10.91 -36.80 -9.25
C TYR A 519 -12.06 -37.53 -9.97
N ASN A 520 -11.67 -38.54 -10.75
CA ASN A 520 -12.52 -39.39 -11.58
C ASN A 520 -13.15 -38.65 -12.76
N ASP A 521 -12.31 -37.96 -13.54
CA ASP A 521 -12.62 -37.21 -14.77
C ASP A 521 -13.74 -36.17 -14.62
N ALA A 522 -13.91 -35.63 -13.42
CA ALA A 522 -14.92 -34.63 -13.14
C ALA A 522 -14.44 -33.25 -13.61
N PRO A 523 -15.19 -32.54 -14.46
CA PRO A 523 -14.74 -31.28 -15.04
C PRO A 523 -14.78 -30.09 -14.07
N ASP A 524 -15.50 -30.21 -12.96
CA ASP A 524 -15.70 -29.17 -11.97
C ASP A 524 -15.86 -29.77 -10.57
N GLN A 525 -15.77 -28.92 -9.55
CA GLN A 525 -15.83 -29.34 -8.15
C GLN A 525 -17.21 -29.87 -7.75
N GLU A 526 -18.28 -29.39 -8.38
CA GLU A 526 -19.66 -29.77 -8.04
C GLU A 526 -19.97 -31.21 -8.49
N SER A 527 -19.43 -31.63 -9.64
CA SER A 527 -19.58 -32.98 -10.17
C SER A 527 -18.50 -33.97 -9.71
N ALA A 528 -17.56 -33.53 -8.86
CA ALA A 528 -16.44 -34.34 -8.41
C ALA A 528 -16.87 -35.53 -7.53
N THR A 529 -16.12 -36.64 -7.64
CA THR A 529 -16.41 -37.84 -6.85
C THR A 529 -15.88 -37.69 -5.42
N ASP A 530 -16.76 -37.91 -4.44
CA ASP A 530 -16.43 -37.86 -3.01
C ASP A 530 -15.37 -38.88 -2.61
N ILE A 531 -14.31 -38.41 -1.96
CA ILE A 531 -13.24 -39.23 -1.37
C ILE A 531 -13.41 -39.22 0.14
N LEU A 532 -13.78 -40.35 0.73
CA LEU A 532 -13.94 -40.47 2.18
C LEU A 532 -12.60 -40.79 2.85
N ILE A 533 -12.14 -39.92 3.73
CA ILE A 533 -10.93 -40.10 4.54
C ILE A 533 -11.30 -40.55 5.94
N THR A 534 -10.65 -41.62 6.39
CA THR A 534 -10.73 -42.13 7.76
C THR A 534 -9.42 -41.80 8.48
N VAL A 535 -9.53 -41.38 9.75
CA VAL A 535 -8.38 -40.96 10.56
C VAL A 535 -7.28 -42.01 10.63
N GLY A 536 -6.03 -41.58 10.48
CA GLY A 536 -4.83 -42.42 10.66
C GLY A 536 -4.67 -43.50 9.58
N THR A 537 -5.37 -43.35 8.44
CA THR A 537 -5.26 -44.25 7.29
C THR A 537 -4.66 -43.55 6.08
N THR A 538 -4.04 -44.33 5.19
CA THR A 538 -3.73 -43.91 3.84
C THR A 538 -4.84 -44.39 2.92
N THR A 539 -5.43 -43.47 2.13
CA THR A 539 -6.37 -43.75 1.05
C THR A 539 -5.61 -43.76 -0.28
N PRO A 540 -5.25 -44.95 -0.80
CA PRO A 540 -4.43 -45.05 -2.01
C PRO A 540 -5.28 -45.11 -3.29
N ASN A 541 -4.59 -44.98 -4.43
CA ASN A 541 -5.12 -45.13 -5.79
C ASN A 541 -6.11 -44.05 -6.22
N ILE A 542 -5.95 -42.83 -5.70
CA ILE A 542 -6.67 -41.66 -6.19
C ILE A 542 -5.92 -41.13 -7.43
N ASN A 543 -6.01 -41.83 -8.54
CA ASN A 543 -5.22 -41.53 -9.74
C ASN A 543 -5.97 -40.58 -10.68
N ALA A 544 -5.24 -39.86 -11.52
CA ALA A 544 -5.78 -39.01 -12.58
C ALA A 544 -5.02 -39.24 -13.90
N GLN A 545 -5.73 -39.09 -15.03
CA GLN A 545 -5.15 -39.19 -16.36
C GLN A 545 -5.48 -37.93 -17.15
N LEU A 546 -4.58 -36.95 -17.14
CA LEU A 546 -4.85 -35.64 -17.73
C LEU A 546 -4.72 -35.67 -19.26
N GLY A 547 -5.75 -35.16 -19.92
CA GLY A 547 -5.71 -34.86 -21.35
C GLY A 547 -4.95 -33.56 -21.64
N LEU A 548 -4.51 -33.38 -22.89
CA LEU A 548 -3.91 -32.12 -23.33
C LEU A 548 -4.95 -30.99 -23.34
N ALA A 549 -4.57 -29.81 -22.85
CA ALA A 549 -5.40 -28.63 -22.90
C ALA A 549 -5.69 -28.21 -24.35
N ALA A 550 -6.97 -28.05 -24.68
CA ALA A 550 -7.37 -27.44 -25.93
C ALA A 550 -7.45 -25.92 -25.79
N HIS A 551 -7.34 -25.21 -26.91
CA HIS A 551 -7.39 -23.75 -26.97
C HIS A 551 -8.44 -23.26 -27.96
N ILE A 552 -9.12 -22.17 -27.63
CA ILE A 552 -9.86 -21.34 -28.59
C ILE A 552 -9.06 -20.05 -28.82
N THR A 553 -8.80 -19.70 -30.07
CA THR A 553 -8.11 -18.45 -30.41
C THR A 553 -8.91 -17.62 -31.39
N GLY A 554 -8.75 -16.30 -31.27
CA GLY A 554 -9.38 -15.34 -32.14
C GLY A 554 -8.92 -13.92 -31.85
N THR A 555 -9.55 -12.98 -32.54
CA THR A 555 -9.35 -11.54 -32.36
C THR A 555 -10.69 -10.87 -32.11
N VAL A 556 -10.68 -9.88 -31.22
CA VAL A 556 -11.82 -9.00 -30.98
C VAL A 556 -11.48 -7.60 -31.48
N THR A 557 -12.33 -7.03 -32.32
CA THR A 557 -12.18 -5.67 -32.84
C THR A 557 -13.43 -4.84 -32.58
N ASP A 558 -13.35 -3.53 -32.79
CA ASP A 558 -14.53 -2.68 -32.95
C ASP A 558 -15.07 -2.73 -34.39
N LEU A 559 -16.18 -2.02 -34.65
CA LEU A 559 -16.80 -1.89 -35.98
C LEU A 559 -15.88 -1.24 -37.03
N ALA A 560 -14.90 -0.44 -36.61
CA ALA A 560 -13.90 0.15 -37.49
C ALA A 560 -12.74 -0.80 -37.80
N GLY A 561 -12.69 -1.96 -37.14
CA GLY A 561 -11.66 -2.99 -37.29
C GLY A 561 -10.44 -2.78 -36.39
N ASN A 562 -10.50 -1.87 -35.42
CA ASN A 562 -9.42 -1.67 -34.45
C ASN A 562 -9.43 -2.78 -33.40
N PRO A 563 -8.26 -3.27 -32.96
CA PRO A 563 -8.18 -4.29 -31.93
C PRO A 563 -8.69 -3.78 -30.57
N LEU A 564 -9.48 -4.58 -29.86
CA LEU A 564 -10.00 -4.25 -28.54
C LEU A 564 -9.23 -4.96 -27.43
N TRP A 565 -8.58 -4.18 -26.57
CA TRP A 565 -7.85 -4.68 -25.39
C TRP A 565 -8.79 -4.96 -24.21
N ASN A 566 -8.43 -5.93 -23.38
CA ASN A 566 -9.08 -6.24 -22.11
C ASN A 566 -10.57 -6.63 -22.21
N ILE A 567 -11.00 -7.15 -23.37
CA ILE A 567 -12.31 -7.79 -23.51
C ILE A 567 -12.26 -9.16 -22.84
N ASN A 568 -13.17 -9.39 -21.90
CA ASN A 568 -13.30 -10.67 -21.23
C ASN A 568 -13.96 -11.69 -22.17
N VAL A 569 -13.17 -12.66 -22.64
CA VAL A 569 -13.60 -13.75 -23.52
C VAL A 569 -13.86 -14.99 -22.68
N THR A 570 -15.11 -15.41 -22.61
CA THR A 570 -15.56 -16.50 -21.73
C THR A 570 -16.07 -17.69 -22.54
N ALA A 571 -15.53 -18.89 -22.30
CA ALA A 571 -16.11 -20.14 -22.79
C ALA A 571 -17.11 -20.70 -21.78
N TYR A 572 -18.29 -21.05 -22.29
CA TYR A 572 -19.37 -21.66 -21.54
C TYR A 572 -19.59 -23.09 -22.03
N ARG A 573 -19.75 -24.03 -21.09
CA ARG A 573 -20.04 -25.44 -21.34
C ARG A 573 -21.45 -25.77 -20.85
N TRP A 574 -22.16 -26.63 -21.58
CA TRP A 574 -23.45 -27.13 -21.12
C TRP A 574 -23.28 -28.15 -19.98
N ASN A 575 -23.89 -27.89 -18.82
CA ASN A 575 -23.82 -28.79 -17.66
C ASN A 575 -25.01 -29.77 -17.55
N GLY A 576 -25.90 -29.78 -18.54
CA GLY A 576 -27.15 -30.57 -18.51
C GLY A 576 -28.41 -29.73 -18.28
N SER A 577 -28.29 -28.53 -17.71
CA SER A 577 -29.42 -27.65 -17.36
C SER A 577 -29.26 -26.21 -17.88
N TRP A 578 -28.05 -25.66 -17.85
CA TRP A 578 -27.71 -24.34 -18.40
C TRP A 578 -26.27 -24.31 -18.92
N TRP A 579 -25.91 -23.22 -19.59
CA TRP A 579 -24.53 -22.95 -20.00
C TRP A 579 -23.77 -22.35 -18.83
N SER A 580 -22.85 -23.11 -18.24
CA SER A 580 -22.00 -22.67 -17.14
C SER A 580 -20.63 -22.23 -17.65
N GLN A 581 -20.06 -21.19 -17.04
CA GLN A 581 -18.72 -20.73 -17.38
C GLN A 581 -17.69 -21.84 -17.10
N ALA A 582 -16.87 -22.14 -18.10
CA ALA A 582 -15.81 -23.14 -18.01
C ALA A 582 -14.44 -22.49 -17.83
N ASN A 583 -14.14 -21.46 -18.64
CA ASN A 583 -12.91 -20.67 -18.51
C ASN A 583 -13.08 -19.28 -19.12
N ASN A 584 -12.18 -18.34 -18.80
CA ASN A 584 -12.14 -17.01 -19.39
C ASN A 584 -10.70 -16.48 -19.55
N VAL A 585 -10.52 -15.52 -20.45
CA VAL A 585 -9.27 -14.80 -20.66
C VAL A 585 -9.57 -13.40 -21.20
N SER A 586 -8.72 -12.42 -20.90
CA SER A 586 -8.80 -11.10 -21.53
C SER A 586 -8.04 -11.04 -22.85
N THR A 587 -8.51 -10.26 -23.82
CA THR A 587 -7.74 -9.92 -25.02
C THR A 587 -6.50 -9.08 -24.68
N ASP A 588 -5.43 -9.24 -25.46
CA ASP A 588 -4.22 -8.41 -25.38
C ASP A 588 -4.36 -7.09 -26.15
N THR A 589 -3.28 -6.29 -26.22
CA THR A 589 -3.29 -4.97 -26.85
C THR A 589 -3.48 -4.99 -28.36
N VAL A 590 -3.39 -6.16 -29.00
CA VAL A 590 -3.70 -6.34 -30.43
C VAL A 590 -5.03 -7.08 -30.62
N GLY A 591 -5.86 -7.12 -29.57
CA GLY A 591 -7.19 -7.72 -29.60
C GLY A 591 -7.17 -9.25 -29.67
N TYR A 592 -6.00 -9.87 -29.57
CA TYR A 592 -5.84 -11.31 -29.67
C TYR A 592 -6.14 -11.97 -28.33
N TYR A 593 -6.75 -13.16 -28.38
CA TYR A 593 -6.92 -14.00 -27.20
C TYR A 593 -6.57 -15.46 -27.50
N SER A 594 -6.11 -16.15 -26.45
CA SER A 594 -5.88 -17.59 -26.44
C SER A 594 -6.49 -18.20 -25.18
N LEU A 595 -7.71 -18.68 -25.32
CA LEU A 595 -8.50 -19.26 -24.24
C LEU A 595 -8.17 -20.76 -24.11
N GLY A 596 -7.34 -21.11 -23.14
CA GLY A 596 -6.83 -22.48 -22.93
C GLY A 596 -7.60 -23.31 -21.88
N SER A 597 -7.01 -24.46 -21.52
CA SER A 597 -7.51 -25.38 -20.49
C SER A 597 -8.93 -25.91 -20.73
N LEU A 598 -9.33 -26.04 -22.00
CA LEU A 598 -10.65 -26.54 -22.37
C LEU A 598 -10.62 -28.06 -22.57
N THR A 599 -11.65 -28.75 -22.07
CA THR A 599 -11.87 -30.20 -22.27
C THR A 599 -12.61 -30.48 -23.58
N THR A 600 -12.55 -31.72 -24.08
CA THR A 600 -13.33 -32.14 -25.27
C THR A 600 -14.84 -32.02 -25.00
N ALA A 601 -15.49 -31.01 -25.58
CA ALA A 601 -16.93 -30.76 -25.48
C ALA A 601 -17.37 -29.70 -26.52
N SER A 602 -18.66 -29.39 -26.55
CA SER A 602 -19.18 -28.21 -27.26
C SER A 602 -19.26 -27.02 -26.30
N TYR A 603 -18.75 -25.87 -26.74
CA TYR A 603 -18.74 -24.62 -25.99
C TYR A 603 -19.46 -23.50 -26.74
N ARG A 604 -19.92 -22.50 -26.00
CA ARG A 604 -20.28 -21.17 -26.55
C ARG A 604 -19.28 -20.16 -26.03
N VAL A 605 -18.94 -19.16 -26.82
CA VAL A 605 -17.98 -18.12 -26.42
C VAL A 605 -18.71 -16.78 -26.35
N GLY A 606 -18.61 -16.11 -25.21
CA GLY A 606 -19.12 -14.76 -24.98
C GLY A 606 -17.99 -13.76 -24.86
N PHE A 607 -18.25 -12.53 -25.31
CA PHE A 607 -17.34 -11.40 -25.32
C PHE A 607 -18.00 -10.29 -24.51
N THR A 608 -17.34 -9.85 -23.44
CA THR A 608 -17.91 -8.84 -22.52
C THR A 608 -16.85 -7.82 -22.19
N SER A 609 -17.20 -6.54 -22.33
CA SER A 609 -16.36 -5.46 -21.82
C SER A 609 -16.53 -5.34 -20.30
N PRO A 610 -15.47 -5.48 -19.48
CA PRO A 610 -15.57 -5.34 -18.03
C PRO A 610 -16.09 -3.97 -17.57
N SER A 611 -15.83 -2.91 -18.35
CA SER A 611 -16.30 -1.55 -18.06
C SER A 611 -17.74 -1.30 -18.53
N GLY A 612 -18.35 -2.23 -19.27
CA GLY A 612 -19.62 -1.99 -19.96
C GLY A 612 -19.48 -1.08 -21.19
N ALA A 613 -18.26 -0.66 -21.55
CA ALA A 613 -18.00 0.22 -22.68
C ALA A 613 -18.30 -0.41 -24.05
N CYS A 614 -18.57 -1.73 -24.11
CA CYS A 614 -19.01 -2.40 -25.33
C CYS A 614 -20.20 -3.31 -25.04
N VAL A 615 -21.09 -3.45 -26.02
CA VAL A 615 -22.23 -4.36 -25.97
C VAL A 615 -21.73 -5.81 -25.86
N THR A 616 -22.19 -6.53 -24.85
CA THR A 616 -21.93 -7.97 -24.73
C THR A 616 -22.56 -8.74 -25.87
N GLU A 617 -21.78 -9.60 -26.53
CA GLU A 617 -22.27 -10.53 -27.53
C GLU A 617 -21.65 -11.92 -27.36
N TYR A 618 -22.15 -12.88 -28.12
CA TYR A 618 -21.64 -14.24 -28.23
C TYR A 618 -21.23 -14.51 -29.67
N TYR A 619 -20.28 -15.42 -29.85
CA TYR A 619 -19.71 -15.76 -31.15
C TYR A 619 -20.78 -15.94 -32.24
N ASP A 620 -20.50 -15.37 -33.42
CA ASP A 620 -21.40 -15.27 -34.58
C ASP A 620 -22.50 -14.19 -34.41
N ASP A 621 -22.13 -13.05 -33.83
CA ASP A 621 -22.96 -11.84 -33.61
C ASP A 621 -24.31 -12.12 -32.92
N VAL A 622 -24.27 -12.98 -31.90
CA VAL A 622 -25.48 -13.42 -31.18
C VAL A 622 -25.64 -12.65 -29.88
N PRO A 623 -26.79 -11.99 -29.60
CA PRO A 623 -26.93 -11.10 -28.45
C PRO A 623 -27.10 -11.84 -27.10
N ILE A 624 -27.45 -13.14 -27.12
CA ILE A 624 -27.70 -13.91 -25.90
C ILE A 624 -27.14 -15.33 -26.00
N ILE A 625 -26.68 -15.85 -24.86
CA ILE A 625 -26.03 -17.16 -24.80
C ILE A 625 -26.92 -18.30 -25.27
N SER A 626 -28.24 -18.22 -25.08
CA SER A 626 -29.17 -19.30 -25.42
C SER A 626 -29.30 -19.56 -26.93
N SER A 627 -28.99 -18.57 -27.77
CA SER A 627 -28.97 -18.70 -29.22
C SER A 627 -27.56 -18.83 -29.81
N GLY A 628 -26.51 -18.87 -28.98
CA GLY A 628 -25.13 -18.90 -29.46
C GLY A 628 -24.76 -20.14 -30.26
N THR A 629 -23.73 -20.01 -31.11
CA THR A 629 -23.21 -21.10 -31.93
C THR A 629 -22.33 -22.05 -31.13
N ASP A 630 -22.59 -23.35 -31.22
CA ASP A 630 -21.82 -24.38 -30.54
C ASP A 630 -20.48 -24.65 -31.26
N ILE A 631 -19.37 -24.44 -30.56
CA ILE A 631 -18.00 -24.67 -31.02
C ILE A 631 -17.51 -26.02 -30.49
N ALA A 632 -17.24 -26.96 -31.38
CA ALA A 632 -16.73 -28.29 -31.00
C ALA A 632 -15.23 -28.24 -30.71
N ILE A 633 -14.85 -28.54 -29.48
CA ILE A 633 -13.47 -28.55 -29.00
C ILE A 633 -12.98 -29.99 -28.86
N THR A 634 -11.76 -30.25 -29.32
CA THR A 634 -11.08 -31.55 -29.26
C THR A 634 -9.78 -31.43 -28.46
N GLU A 635 -9.48 -32.44 -27.65
CA GLU A 635 -8.26 -32.52 -26.83
C GLU A 635 -6.98 -32.13 -27.59
N GLY A 636 -6.18 -31.24 -26.99
CA GLY A 636 -4.90 -30.79 -27.53
C GLY A 636 -4.96 -30.00 -28.84
N VAL A 637 -6.15 -29.65 -29.33
CA VAL A 637 -6.33 -28.89 -30.59
C VAL A 637 -6.59 -27.41 -30.30
N THR A 638 -5.93 -26.54 -31.06
CA THR A 638 -6.27 -25.12 -31.14
C THR A 638 -7.36 -24.91 -32.19
N THR A 639 -8.54 -24.46 -31.73
CA THR A 639 -9.65 -24.03 -32.60
C THR A 639 -9.54 -22.53 -32.81
N SER A 640 -9.14 -22.12 -34.01
CA SER A 640 -8.86 -20.71 -34.34
C SER A 640 -9.99 -20.03 -35.11
N ASN A 641 -9.87 -18.71 -35.25
CA ASN A 641 -10.80 -17.82 -35.97
C ASN A 641 -12.17 -17.69 -35.31
N ILE A 642 -12.21 -17.78 -33.98
CA ILE A 642 -13.40 -17.42 -33.21
C ILE A 642 -13.31 -15.92 -32.93
N ASN A 643 -13.65 -15.10 -33.92
CA ASN A 643 -13.48 -13.64 -33.84
C ASN A 643 -14.80 -12.96 -33.43
N ALA A 644 -14.72 -11.72 -32.94
CA ALA A 644 -15.86 -10.89 -32.58
C ALA A 644 -15.63 -9.43 -33.00
N VAL A 645 -16.71 -8.70 -33.27
CA VAL A 645 -16.70 -7.29 -33.64
C VAL A 645 -17.68 -6.55 -32.73
N LEU A 646 -17.17 -5.95 -31.66
CA LEU A 646 -18.01 -5.32 -30.65
C LEU A 646 -18.39 -3.89 -31.02
N ALA A 647 -19.61 -3.49 -30.66
CA ALA A 647 -20.03 -2.10 -30.64
C ALA A 647 -19.65 -1.45 -29.29
N CYS A 648 -18.82 -0.40 -29.30
CA CYS A 648 -18.27 0.28 -28.10
C CYS A 648 -18.58 1.80 -28.06
N PHE A 649 -18.52 2.43 -26.88
CA PHE A 649 -18.87 3.84 -26.60
C PHE A 649 -17.74 4.64 -25.89
N SER A 650 -17.58 5.96 -26.12
CA SER A 650 -16.62 6.86 -25.40
C SER A 650 -17.30 7.80 -24.44
N THR A 651 -16.80 7.92 -23.24
CA THR A 651 -17.17 8.95 -22.26
C THR A 651 -16.10 10.04 -22.24
N ASN A 652 -16.50 11.31 -22.25
CA ASN A 652 -15.65 12.40 -21.80
C ASN A 652 -15.71 12.50 -20.26
N ASP A 653 -14.57 12.83 -19.67
CA ASP A 653 -14.41 13.13 -18.25
C ASP A 653 -14.25 14.64 -18.05
N VAL A 654 -14.39 15.10 -16.80
CA VAL A 654 -14.20 16.51 -16.42
C VAL A 654 -13.03 16.64 -15.44
N ILE A 655 -12.06 17.48 -15.76
CA ILE A 655 -10.98 17.89 -14.85
C ILE A 655 -11.33 19.25 -14.28
N ILE A 656 -11.23 19.38 -12.96
CA ILE A 656 -11.68 20.56 -12.23
C ILE A 656 -10.59 20.98 -11.25
N ASP A 657 -10.20 22.25 -11.30
CA ASP A 657 -9.38 22.87 -10.27
C ASP A 657 -10.26 23.59 -9.25
N PHE A 658 -10.26 23.13 -8.00
CA PHE A 658 -10.96 23.80 -6.90
C PHE A 658 -10.07 24.82 -6.17
N GLY A 659 -8.94 25.20 -6.77
CA GLY A 659 -8.03 26.21 -6.27
C GLY A 659 -7.07 25.70 -5.20
N ALA A 660 -6.20 26.58 -4.72
CA ALA A 660 -5.06 26.23 -3.87
C ALA A 660 -5.39 25.49 -2.55
N LEU A 661 -6.64 25.55 -2.09
CA LEU A 661 -7.09 24.86 -0.89
C LEU A 661 -7.44 23.37 -1.14
N TYR A 662 -7.89 23.02 -2.34
CA TYR A 662 -8.50 21.73 -2.66
C TYR A 662 -7.81 20.98 -3.80
N GLY A 663 -7.07 21.69 -4.66
CA GLY A 663 -6.31 21.13 -5.78
C GLY A 663 -7.18 20.62 -6.94
N LEU A 664 -6.59 19.77 -7.76
CA LEU A 664 -7.18 19.20 -8.97
C LEU A 664 -7.92 17.89 -8.71
N TRP A 665 -9.08 17.77 -9.33
CA TRP A 665 -9.96 16.61 -9.26
C TRP A 665 -10.45 16.21 -10.65
N MET A 666 -10.80 14.95 -10.78
CA MET A 666 -11.38 14.35 -11.97
C MET A 666 -12.75 13.79 -11.63
N TRP A 667 -13.75 14.13 -12.43
CA TRP A 667 -15.04 13.48 -12.44
C TRP A 667 -15.08 12.51 -13.62
N MET A 668 -15.05 11.22 -13.30
CA MET A 668 -14.87 10.14 -14.26
C MET A 668 -16.20 9.48 -14.61
N ASN A 669 -16.41 9.23 -15.90
CA ASN A 669 -17.49 8.38 -16.43
C ASN A 669 -18.88 8.71 -15.85
N ASN A 670 -19.15 9.99 -15.64
CA ASN A 670 -20.39 10.49 -15.08
C ASN A 670 -20.76 9.97 -13.67
N ASP A 671 -19.82 9.40 -12.91
CA ASP A 671 -20.13 8.64 -11.69
C ASP A 671 -19.20 8.90 -10.49
N SER A 672 -17.88 9.04 -10.74
CA SER A 672 -16.91 8.93 -9.64
C SER A 672 -15.91 10.08 -9.59
N TRP A 673 -15.61 10.55 -8.38
CA TRP A 673 -14.57 11.55 -8.13
C TRP A 673 -13.22 10.89 -7.84
N SER A 674 -12.16 11.43 -8.42
CA SER A 674 -10.78 11.07 -8.13
C SER A 674 -9.92 12.32 -7.94
N SER A 675 -9.04 12.31 -6.94
CA SER A 675 -8.08 13.41 -6.76
C SER A 675 -6.92 13.24 -7.75
N LEU A 676 -6.66 14.28 -8.56
CA LEU A 676 -5.58 14.28 -9.54
C LEU A 676 -4.27 14.83 -8.97
N HIS A 677 -4.33 15.96 -8.27
CA HIS A 677 -3.15 16.61 -7.70
C HIS A 677 -3.52 17.60 -6.58
N SER A 678 -2.61 17.86 -5.63
CA SER A 678 -2.88 18.77 -4.51
C SER A 678 -2.59 20.25 -4.79
N LEU A 679 -1.82 20.55 -5.84
CA LEU A 679 -1.60 21.92 -6.31
C LEU A 679 -2.75 22.35 -7.23
N SER A 680 -3.02 23.64 -7.27
CA SER A 680 -3.91 24.28 -8.24
C SER A 680 -3.14 24.66 -9.51
N ALA A 681 -3.84 24.71 -10.63
CA ALA A 681 -3.34 25.03 -11.96
C ALA A 681 -3.56 26.50 -12.28
N GLU A 682 -2.58 27.14 -12.94
CA GLU A 682 -2.79 28.45 -13.58
C GLU A 682 -3.46 28.30 -14.95
N SER A 683 -3.27 27.15 -15.63
CA SER A 683 -3.99 26.78 -16.85
C SER A 683 -3.95 25.27 -17.10
N MET A 684 -4.96 24.77 -17.80
CA MET A 684 -5.10 23.36 -18.19
C MET A 684 -5.60 23.24 -19.63
N VAL A 685 -5.11 22.24 -20.36
CA VAL A 685 -5.63 21.78 -21.66
C VAL A 685 -5.53 20.27 -21.76
N THR A 686 -6.30 19.67 -22.66
CA THR A 686 -6.35 18.22 -22.90
C THR A 686 -6.07 17.91 -24.37
N GLY A 687 -5.53 16.72 -24.65
CA GLY A 687 -5.29 16.26 -26.02
C GLY A 687 -4.60 14.90 -26.06
N ASP A 688 -4.73 14.16 -27.16
CA ASP A 688 -4.11 12.84 -27.38
C ASP A 688 -2.68 13.00 -27.90
N LEU A 689 -1.69 13.08 -27.01
CA LEU A 689 -0.30 13.37 -27.37
C LEU A 689 0.47 12.14 -27.85
N ASP A 690 -0.11 10.95 -27.79
CA ASP A 690 0.54 9.68 -28.15
C ASP A 690 -0.26 8.76 -29.07
N TRP A 691 -1.40 9.25 -29.59
CA TRP A 691 -2.31 8.56 -30.51
C TRP A 691 -2.94 7.29 -29.92
N SER A 692 -3.11 7.27 -28.61
CA SER A 692 -3.77 6.17 -27.90
C SER A 692 -5.30 6.25 -28.01
N GLY A 693 -5.84 7.42 -28.35
CA GLY A 693 -7.25 7.79 -28.19
C GLY A 693 -7.62 8.17 -26.76
N GLN A 694 -6.65 8.15 -25.83
CA GLN A 694 -6.77 8.63 -24.46
C GLN A 694 -6.17 10.03 -24.38
N TYR A 695 -6.90 10.97 -23.80
CA TYR A 695 -6.44 12.35 -23.70
C TYR A 695 -5.52 12.50 -22.49
N GLU A 696 -4.37 13.11 -22.71
CA GLU A 696 -3.51 13.64 -21.68
C GLU A 696 -4.10 14.90 -21.05
N VAL A 697 -3.72 15.13 -19.78
CA VAL A 697 -3.95 16.42 -19.12
C VAL A 697 -2.64 17.20 -19.05
N ILE A 698 -2.59 18.35 -19.71
CA ILE A 698 -1.45 19.27 -19.72
C ILE A 698 -1.77 20.43 -18.77
N ILE A 699 -0.89 20.65 -17.80
CA ILE A 699 -1.15 21.50 -16.63
C ILE A 699 0.02 22.43 -16.40
N ASP A 700 -0.24 23.73 -16.33
CA ASP A 700 0.72 24.66 -15.75
C ASP A 700 0.45 24.84 -14.26
N PHE A 701 1.43 24.45 -13.43
CA PHE A 701 1.38 24.68 -11.98
C PHE A 701 2.01 26.04 -11.59
N GLY A 702 2.09 26.96 -12.54
CA GLY A 702 2.60 28.30 -12.36
C GLY A 702 4.12 28.40 -12.32
N SER A 703 4.60 29.65 -12.22
CA SER A 703 6.03 30.01 -12.39
C SER A 703 7.03 29.27 -11.49
N GLN A 704 6.57 28.71 -10.36
CA GLN A 704 7.41 27.91 -9.45
C GLN A 704 7.65 26.49 -9.98
N TYR A 705 6.68 25.91 -10.68
CA TYR A 705 6.65 24.49 -11.01
C TYR A 705 6.70 24.22 -12.51
N GLY A 706 6.17 25.14 -13.34
CA GLY A 706 6.10 25.05 -14.80
C GLY A 706 5.07 24.03 -15.29
N ILE A 707 5.21 23.65 -16.56
CA ILE A 707 4.25 22.80 -17.28
C ILE A 707 4.56 21.32 -17.09
N TRP A 708 3.52 20.54 -16.78
CA TRP A 708 3.52 19.10 -16.61
C TRP A 708 2.43 18.44 -17.44
N VAL A 709 2.63 17.18 -17.79
CA VAL A 709 1.66 16.34 -18.50
C VAL A 709 1.40 15.10 -17.67
N ARG A 710 0.13 14.72 -17.51
CA ARG A 710 -0.28 13.42 -16.98
C ARG A 710 -0.55 12.46 -18.14
N MET A 711 0.48 11.70 -18.53
CA MET A 711 0.43 10.69 -19.61
C MET A 711 -0.50 9.53 -19.25
N ASN A 712 -1.47 9.24 -20.11
CA ASN A 712 -2.40 8.09 -20.01
C ASN A 712 -2.96 7.89 -18.59
N ASN A 713 -3.36 9.00 -17.94
CA ASN A 713 -3.81 9.05 -16.55
C ASN A 713 -2.89 8.33 -15.51
N SER A 714 -1.61 8.13 -15.81
CA SER A 714 -0.73 7.26 -15.01
C SER A 714 0.58 7.93 -14.60
N THR A 715 1.23 8.63 -15.53
CA THR A 715 2.62 9.08 -15.35
C THR A 715 2.74 10.58 -15.50
N TRP A 716 3.34 11.25 -14.51
CA TRP A 716 3.65 12.68 -14.61
C TRP A 716 4.98 12.91 -15.32
N VAL A 717 4.94 13.73 -16.38
CA VAL A 717 6.10 14.13 -17.17
C VAL A 717 6.21 15.64 -17.15
N LYS A 718 7.35 16.18 -16.72
CA LYS A 718 7.59 17.62 -16.79
C LYS A 718 7.87 18.03 -18.23
N LEU A 719 7.04 18.93 -18.77
CA LEU A 719 7.18 19.42 -20.14
C LEU A 719 8.17 20.57 -20.21
N HIS A 720 8.04 21.54 -19.31
CA HIS A 720 8.87 22.75 -19.31
C HIS A 720 8.98 23.41 -17.93
N ASN A 721 10.00 24.25 -17.72
CA ASN A 721 10.22 24.96 -16.44
C ASN A 721 9.57 26.33 -16.38
N LEU A 722 9.24 26.93 -17.52
CA LEU A 722 8.51 28.20 -17.57
C LEU A 722 7.02 27.92 -17.52
N SER A 723 6.29 28.83 -16.88
CA SER A 723 4.84 28.94 -16.96
C SER A 723 4.47 29.73 -18.23
N PRO A 724 3.43 29.30 -18.98
CA PRO A 724 2.99 29.96 -20.19
C PRO A 724 1.97 31.07 -19.92
N GLU A 725 1.79 31.98 -20.88
CA GLU A 725 0.66 32.93 -20.86
C GLU A 725 -0.61 32.29 -21.43
N SER A 726 -0.48 31.31 -22.34
CA SER A 726 -1.59 30.50 -22.86
C SER A 726 -1.10 29.18 -23.47
N MET A 727 -1.99 28.18 -23.50
CA MET A 727 -1.77 26.88 -24.15
C MET A 727 -3.01 26.45 -24.94
N VAL A 728 -2.81 25.78 -26.06
CA VAL A 728 -3.84 25.06 -26.83
C VAL A 728 -3.25 23.76 -27.39
N THR A 729 -4.11 22.84 -27.81
CA THR A 729 -3.74 21.53 -28.38
C THR A 729 -4.34 21.35 -29.77
N GLY A 730 -3.68 20.58 -30.63
CA GLY A 730 -4.20 20.20 -31.95
C GLY A 730 -3.15 19.54 -32.83
N ASP A 731 -3.56 18.73 -33.80
CA ASP A 731 -2.69 17.98 -34.72
C ASP A 731 -2.21 18.86 -35.88
N ILE A 732 -1.19 19.69 -35.64
CA ILE A 732 -0.73 20.69 -36.62
C ILE A 732 0.00 20.04 -37.81
N ASP A 733 0.66 18.90 -37.59
CA ASP A 733 1.47 18.23 -38.61
C ASP A 733 0.79 17.02 -39.28
N GLY A 734 -0.46 16.71 -38.90
CA GLY A 734 -1.28 15.67 -39.50
C GLY A 734 -0.85 14.26 -39.12
N SER A 735 -0.21 14.12 -37.95
CA SER A 735 0.30 12.87 -37.42
C SER A 735 -0.77 12.05 -36.67
N SER A 736 -1.96 12.63 -36.48
CA SER A 736 -3.02 12.16 -35.58
C SER A 736 -2.61 12.15 -34.09
N GLN A 737 -1.50 12.82 -33.75
CA GLN A 737 -1.12 13.14 -32.37
C GLN A 737 -1.32 14.63 -32.16
N ASP A 738 -2.00 14.99 -31.09
CA ASP A 738 -2.13 16.38 -30.71
C ASP A 738 -0.75 16.94 -30.35
N ASP A 739 -0.45 18.12 -30.87
CA ASP A 739 0.68 18.93 -30.49
C ASP A 739 0.29 19.89 -29.37
N VAL A 740 1.26 20.34 -28.57
CA VAL A 740 1.03 21.38 -27.55
C VAL A 740 1.58 22.72 -28.04
N ILE A 741 0.72 23.69 -28.30
CA ILE A 741 1.06 25.05 -28.69
C ILE A 741 1.09 25.92 -27.44
N ILE A 742 2.22 26.57 -27.19
CA ILE A 742 2.49 27.26 -25.93
C ILE A 742 3.03 28.64 -26.23
N ASP A 743 2.38 29.67 -25.68
CA ASP A 743 2.96 31.00 -25.61
C ASP A 743 3.73 31.18 -24.30
N PHE A 744 5.04 31.42 -24.40
CA PHE A 744 5.89 31.74 -23.25
C PHE A 744 6.00 33.25 -23.01
N GLY A 745 5.06 34.02 -23.55
CA GLY A 745 4.97 35.46 -23.37
C GLY A 745 5.95 36.26 -24.23
N SER A 746 5.82 37.59 -24.15
CA SER A 746 6.50 38.55 -25.03
C SER A 746 8.04 38.42 -25.14
N GLN A 747 8.69 37.80 -24.16
CA GLN A 747 10.13 37.54 -24.19
C GLN A 747 10.51 36.37 -25.11
N TYR A 748 9.65 35.37 -25.24
CA TYR A 748 9.98 34.07 -25.84
C TYR A 748 9.12 33.76 -27.07
N GLY A 749 7.87 34.25 -27.11
CA GLY A 749 6.90 34.01 -28.18
C GLY A 749 6.32 32.60 -28.16
N ILE A 750 5.71 32.20 -29.28
CA ILE A 750 4.96 30.96 -29.43
C ILE A 750 5.88 29.80 -29.86
N TRP A 751 5.72 28.67 -29.19
CA TRP A 751 6.41 27.42 -29.45
C TRP A 751 5.42 26.27 -29.54
N VAL A 752 5.73 25.28 -30.36
CA VAL A 752 4.98 24.03 -30.50
C VAL A 752 5.86 22.90 -30.01
N ARG A 753 5.29 22.04 -29.16
CA ARG A 753 5.86 20.74 -28.83
C ARG A 753 5.22 19.70 -29.78
N MET A 754 5.89 19.48 -30.90
CA MET A 754 5.46 18.55 -31.93
C MET A 754 5.62 17.09 -31.49
N ASN A 755 4.56 16.29 -31.66
CA ASN A 755 4.48 14.84 -31.40
C ASN A 755 5.13 14.47 -30.06
N ASN A 756 4.82 15.25 -29.02
CA ASN A 756 5.37 15.13 -27.67
C ASN A 756 6.92 15.04 -27.56
N SER A 757 7.67 15.46 -28.58
CA SER A 757 9.10 15.13 -28.68
C SER A 757 9.99 16.29 -29.15
N THR A 758 9.49 17.13 -30.06
CA THR A 758 10.31 18.14 -30.74
C THR A 758 9.78 19.54 -30.46
N TRP A 759 10.67 20.45 -30.07
CA TRP A 759 10.30 21.86 -29.89
C TRP A 759 10.57 22.66 -31.16
N VAL A 760 9.54 23.30 -31.70
CA VAL A 760 9.60 24.18 -32.86
C VAL A 760 9.11 25.57 -32.46
N LYS A 761 9.85 26.60 -32.83
CA LYS A 761 9.40 27.98 -32.59
C LYS A 761 8.46 28.39 -33.72
N LEU A 762 7.21 28.70 -33.39
CA LEU A 762 6.20 29.12 -34.36
C LEU A 762 6.33 30.61 -34.67
N HIS A 763 6.40 31.45 -33.64
CA HIS A 763 6.45 32.90 -33.83
C HIS A 763 7.20 33.64 -32.72
N ASN A 764 7.67 34.86 -33.00
CA ASN A 764 8.41 35.69 -32.04
C ASN A 764 7.52 36.60 -31.19
N LEU A 765 6.32 36.90 -31.65
CA LEU A 765 5.34 37.67 -30.88
C LEU A 765 4.55 36.72 -29.99
N SER A 766 4.16 37.23 -28.83
CA SER A 766 3.16 36.61 -27.96
C SER A 766 1.77 37.09 -28.40
N PRO A 767 0.77 36.21 -28.42
CA PRO A 767 -0.58 36.53 -28.83
C PRO A 767 -1.45 37.01 -27.67
N GLU A 768 -2.57 37.66 -27.98
CA GLU A 768 -3.63 37.96 -27.00
C GLU A 768 -4.58 36.76 -26.83
N SER A 769 -4.74 35.92 -27.87
CA SER A 769 -5.50 34.66 -27.82
C SER A 769 -5.09 33.69 -28.93
N MET A 770 -5.29 32.40 -28.69
CA MET A 770 -5.06 31.31 -29.67
C MET A 770 -6.20 30.30 -29.61
N VAL A 771 -6.58 29.75 -30.76
CA VAL A 771 -7.47 28.59 -30.90
C VAL A 771 -6.97 27.70 -32.03
N THR A 772 -7.38 26.44 -32.02
CA THR A 772 -6.99 25.40 -32.99
C THR A 772 -8.21 24.74 -33.61
N GLY A 773 -8.06 24.27 -34.85
CA GLY A 773 -9.06 23.48 -35.57
C GLY A 773 -8.81 23.45 -37.08
N ASP A 774 -9.28 22.41 -37.75
CA ASP A 774 -9.13 22.22 -39.21
C ASP A 774 -10.10 23.12 -40.00
N ILE A 775 -9.64 24.32 -40.40
CA ILE A 775 -10.51 25.29 -41.08
C ILE A 775 -10.58 25.12 -42.59
N ASP A 776 -9.75 24.25 -43.17
CA ASP A 776 -9.71 24.01 -44.61
C ASP A 776 -10.02 22.57 -45.03
N GLY A 777 -10.35 21.70 -44.07
CA GLY A 777 -10.78 20.32 -44.28
C GLY A 777 -9.62 19.41 -44.67
N SER A 778 -8.40 19.75 -44.27
CA SER A 778 -7.19 18.99 -44.58
C SER A 778 -6.95 17.82 -43.61
N SER A 779 -7.75 17.72 -42.55
CA SER A 779 -7.54 16.86 -41.38
C SER A 779 -6.26 17.18 -40.59
N GLN A 780 -5.71 18.38 -40.79
CA GLN A 780 -4.66 18.96 -39.94
C GLN A 780 -5.26 20.16 -39.23
N ASP A 781 -4.99 20.30 -37.94
CA ASP A 781 -5.44 21.46 -37.20
C ASP A 781 -4.62 22.70 -37.59
N ASP A 782 -5.32 23.79 -37.86
CA ASP A 782 -4.71 25.08 -38.09
C ASP A 782 -4.65 25.89 -36.78
N VAL A 783 -3.69 26.80 -36.66
CA VAL A 783 -3.57 27.67 -35.47
C VAL A 783 -4.03 29.08 -35.79
N ILE A 784 -5.12 29.52 -35.17
CA ILE A 784 -5.66 30.86 -35.31
C ILE A 784 -5.16 31.70 -34.14
N ILE A 785 -4.50 32.81 -34.45
CA ILE A 785 -3.72 33.59 -33.50
C ILE A 785 -4.11 35.05 -33.63
N ASP A 786 -4.55 35.67 -32.54
CA ASP A 786 -4.65 37.12 -32.45
C ASP A 786 -3.35 37.71 -31.93
N PHE A 787 -2.66 38.50 -32.77
CA PHE A 787 -1.47 39.25 -32.35
C PHE A 787 -1.81 40.66 -31.81
N GLY A 788 -3.07 40.85 -31.42
CA GLY A 788 -3.57 42.07 -30.82
C GLY A 788 -3.85 43.18 -31.83
N SER A 789 -4.38 44.29 -31.32
CA SER A 789 -4.88 45.42 -32.12
C SER A 789 -3.91 46.03 -33.15
N GLN A 790 -2.61 45.75 -33.03
CA GLN A 790 -1.60 46.20 -33.99
C GLN A 790 -1.54 45.34 -35.27
N TYR A 791 -1.82 44.03 -35.15
CA TYR A 791 -1.56 43.05 -36.21
C TYR A 791 -2.80 42.24 -36.61
N GLY A 792 -3.80 42.16 -35.73
CA GLY A 792 -5.04 41.42 -35.94
C GLY A 792 -4.85 39.90 -35.93
N ILE A 793 -5.81 39.21 -36.55
CA ILE A 793 -5.93 37.75 -36.53
C ILE A 793 -5.20 37.13 -37.74
N TRP A 794 -4.40 36.12 -37.47
CA TRP A 794 -3.64 35.34 -38.45
C TRP A 794 -3.88 33.85 -38.25
N VAL A 795 -3.82 33.11 -39.35
CA VAL A 795 -3.91 31.65 -39.36
C VAL A 795 -2.56 31.09 -39.80
N TRP A 796 -2.03 30.15 -39.03
CA TRP A 796 -0.97 29.25 -39.47
C TRP A 796 -1.63 28.01 -40.07
N LEU A 797 -1.69 27.98 -41.40
CA LEU A 797 -2.35 26.94 -42.17
C LEU A 797 -1.39 25.78 -42.47
N ASN A 798 -1.84 24.55 -42.19
CA ASN A 798 -1.23 23.28 -42.62
C ASN A 798 0.30 23.25 -42.42
N ASP A 799 0.74 23.57 -41.20
CA ASP A 799 2.15 23.69 -40.79
C ASP A 799 3.10 24.46 -41.75
N SER A 800 2.59 25.41 -42.53
CA SER A 800 3.42 25.96 -43.62
C SER A 800 3.13 27.39 -44.04
N THR A 801 1.89 27.86 -43.90
CA THR A 801 1.46 29.09 -44.58
C THR A 801 0.78 30.05 -43.61
N TRP A 802 1.31 31.26 -43.46
CA TRP A 802 0.64 32.35 -42.75
C TRP A 802 -0.37 33.05 -43.64
N VAL A 803 -1.63 33.12 -43.21
CA VAL A 803 -2.70 33.88 -43.86
C VAL A 803 -3.32 34.84 -42.86
N GLN A 804 -3.45 36.11 -43.22
CA GLN A 804 -4.15 37.07 -42.38
C GLN A 804 -5.66 36.89 -42.53
N LEU A 805 -6.35 36.61 -41.43
CA LEU A 805 -7.80 36.45 -41.42
C LEU A 805 -8.51 37.81 -41.29
N HIS A 806 -8.04 38.66 -40.37
CA HIS A 806 -8.66 39.95 -40.12
C HIS A 806 -7.69 40.99 -39.52
N ASN A 807 -8.00 42.28 -39.67
CA ASN A 807 -7.17 43.37 -39.15
C ASN A 807 -7.55 43.83 -37.74
N LEU A 808 -8.73 43.46 -37.25
CA LEU A 808 -9.14 43.75 -35.88
C LEU A 808 -8.70 42.60 -34.97
N SER A 809 -8.41 42.95 -33.72
CA SER A 809 -8.24 41.99 -32.63
C SER A 809 -9.62 41.72 -32.00
N PRO A 810 -9.94 40.45 -31.68
CA PRO A 810 -11.21 40.06 -31.09
C PRO A 810 -11.18 40.13 -29.56
N GLU A 811 -12.37 40.17 -28.95
CA GLU A 811 -12.53 40.01 -27.50
C GLU A 811 -12.62 38.51 -27.11
N SER A 812 -13.10 37.66 -28.02
CA SER A 812 -13.19 36.21 -27.84
C SER A 812 -13.20 35.48 -29.19
N MET A 813 -12.62 34.28 -29.23
CA MET A 813 -12.66 33.36 -30.38
C MET A 813 -12.94 31.94 -29.91
N VAL A 814 -13.79 31.21 -30.63
CA VAL A 814 -14.02 29.77 -30.49
C VAL A 814 -14.17 29.14 -31.88
N MET A 815 -14.10 27.81 -31.95
CA MET A 815 -14.08 27.05 -33.20
C MET A 815 -15.15 25.96 -33.15
N GLY A 816 -15.80 25.64 -34.27
CA GLY A 816 -16.70 24.49 -34.39
C GLY A 816 -17.27 24.34 -35.80
N ASP A 817 -17.71 23.14 -36.16
CA ASP A 817 -18.36 22.84 -37.45
C ASP A 817 -19.84 23.25 -37.42
N ILE A 818 -20.12 24.54 -37.63
CA ILE A 818 -21.46 25.12 -37.45
C ILE A 818 -22.42 24.73 -38.60
N ASP A 819 -21.89 24.29 -39.74
CA ASP A 819 -22.71 23.91 -40.91
C ASP A 819 -22.66 22.42 -41.29
N GLY A 820 -21.92 21.61 -40.52
CA GLY A 820 -21.95 20.15 -40.53
C GLY A 820 -21.24 19.54 -41.73
N ASN A 821 -20.23 20.23 -42.26
CA ASN A 821 -19.51 19.77 -43.44
C ASN A 821 -18.15 19.11 -43.13
N GLY A 822 -17.79 19.04 -41.84
CA GLY A 822 -16.55 18.50 -41.31
C GLY A 822 -15.39 19.49 -41.28
N GLN A 823 -15.62 20.78 -41.57
CA GLN A 823 -14.61 21.85 -41.44
C GLN A 823 -14.97 22.75 -40.28
N TYR A 824 -13.98 23.12 -39.48
CA TYR A 824 -14.18 24.05 -38.38
C TYR A 824 -14.38 25.47 -38.91
N ASP A 825 -15.39 26.15 -38.42
CA ASP A 825 -15.62 27.57 -38.63
C ASP A 825 -15.04 28.39 -37.46
N VAL A 826 -14.68 29.65 -37.73
CA VAL A 826 -14.14 30.55 -36.68
C VAL A 826 -15.24 31.48 -36.20
N ILE A 827 -15.63 31.38 -34.93
CA ILE A 827 -16.64 32.23 -34.30
C ILE A 827 -15.92 33.29 -33.47
N ILE A 828 -16.16 34.56 -33.79
CA ILE A 828 -15.38 35.69 -33.29
C ILE A 828 -16.31 36.78 -32.77
N ASP A 829 -16.03 37.28 -31.58
CA ASP A 829 -16.57 38.57 -31.13
C ASP A 829 -15.54 39.69 -31.30
N PHE A 830 -15.94 40.77 -31.98
CA PHE A 830 -15.12 41.97 -32.17
C PHE A 830 -15.52 43.11 -31.22
N GLY A 831 -16.20 42.83 -30.10
CA GLY A 831 -16.76 43.85 -29.21
C GLY A 831 -17.95 44.64 -29.79
N THR A 832 -18.43 44.23 -30.97
CA THR A 832 -19.58 44.83 -31.67
C THR A 832 -20.57 43.78 -32.18
N GLY A 833 -20.52 42.59 -31.60
CA GLY A 833 -21.32 41.44 -31.99
C GLY A 833 -20.47 40.28 -32.52
N ILE A 834 -21.13 39.13 -32.61
CA ILE A 834 -20.55 37.84 -32.96
C ILE A 834 -20.62 37.63 -34.48
N TRP A 835 -19.52 37.19 -35.06
CA TRP A 835 -19.34 36.89 -36.47
C TRP A 835 -18.78 35.48 -36.64
N VAL A 836 -19.18 34.80 -37.70
CA VAL A 836 -18.66 33.49 -38.09
C VAL A 836 -17.93 33.64 -39.42
N TRP A 837 -16.69 33.19 -39.47
CA TRP A 837 -15.96 32.95 -40.71
C TRP A 837 -16.25 31.53 -41.18
N LEU A 838 -17.22 31.41 -42.07
CA LEU A 838 -17.69 30.13 -42.58
C LEU A 838 -16.82 29.62 -43.73
N ASN A 839 -16.45 28.34 -43.68
CA ASN A 839 -15.85 27.58 -44.78
C ASN A 839 -14.67 28.29 -45.44
N ASN A 840 -13.81 28.85 -44.60
CA ASN A 840 -12.63 29.60 -44.99
C ASN A 840 -12.87 30.69 -46.06
N SER A 841 -14.07 31.26 -46.15
CA SER A 841 -14.42 32.11 -47.31
C SER A 841 -15.46 33.21 -47.06
N THR A 842 -16.36 33.04 -46.09
CA THR A 842 -17.54 33.91 -45.97
C THR A 842 -17.76 34.39 -44.55
N TRP A 843 -17.83 35.72 -44.36
CA TRP A 843 -18.24 36.30 -43.08
C TRP A 843 -19.77 36.36 -42.97
N VAL A 844 -20.31 35.82 -41.89
CA VAL A 844 -21.73 35.92 -41.51
C VAL A 844 -21.83 36.52 -40.12
N GLN A 845 -22.67 37.52 -39.94
CA GLN A 845 -22.94 38.05 -38.60
C GLN A 845 -23.95 37.13 -37.91
N LEU A 846 -23.55 36.56 -36.77
CA LEU A 846 -24.40 35.72 -35.95
C LEU A 846 -25.32 36.55 -35.05
N HIS A 847 -24.74 37.54 -34.37
CA HIS A 847 -25.48 38.36 -33.41
C HIS A 847 -24.93 39.78 -33.28
N ASN A 848 -25.76 40.71 -32.78
CA ASN A 848 -25.38 42.13 -32.60
C ASN A 848 -24.86 42.46 -31.18
N LEU A 849 -25.05 41.56 -30.22
CA LEU A 849 -24.51 41.71 -28.87
C LEU A 849 -23.20 40.95 -28.77
N SER A 850 -22.26 41.52 -28.03
CA SER A 850 -21.03 40.84 -27.61
C SER A 850 -21.33 39.93 -26.42
N PRO A 851 -20.74 38.72 -26.40
CA PRO A 851 -20.88 37.77 -25.31
C PRO A 851 -19.90 38.06 -24.16
N GLU A 852 -20.19 37.58 -22.97
CA GLU A 852 -19.21 37.49 -21.87
C GLU A 852 -18.37 36.20 -21.99
N SER A 853 -18.95 35.12 -22.52
CA SER A 853 -18.23 33.88 -22.85
C SER A 853 -18.94 33.11 -23.97
N MET A 854 -18.18 32.30 -24.70
CA MET A 854 -18.67 31.38 -25.74
C MET A 854 -17.97 30.03 -25.62
N VAL A 855 -18.70 28.96 -25.91
CA VAL A 855 -18.18 27.60 -26.17
C VAL A 855 -18.99 26.95 -27.28
N THR A 856 -18.47 25.87 -27.86
CA THR A 856 -19.08 25.12 -28.97
C THR A 856 -19.21 23.64 -28.64
N GLY A 857 -20.18 22.96 -29.24
CA GLY A 857 -20.36 21.51 -29.13
C GLY A 857 -21.69 21.04 -29.73
N ASP A 858 -21.81 19.77 -30.08
CA ASP A 858 -23.00 19.16 -30.69
C ASP A 858 -24.06 18.82 -29.63
N ILE A 859 -24.76 19.83 -29.16
CA ILE A 859 -25.70 19.72 -28.03
C ILE A 859 -26.96 18.88 -28.35
N ASP A 860 -27.31 18.75 -29.63
CA ASP A 860 -28.51 18.07 -30.07
C ASP A 860 -28.29 16.80 -30.92
N GLY A 861 -27.03 16.42 -31.11
CA GLY A 861 -26.62 15.14 -31.70
C GLY A 861 -26.78 15.12 -33.21
N SER A 862 -26.73 16.31 -33.81
CA SER A 862 -26.91 16.51 -35.26
C SER A 862 -25.60 16.36 -36.03
N SER A 863 -24.48 16.16 -35.33
CA SER A 863 -23.11 16.23 -35.84
C SER A 863 -22.72 17.61 -36.39
N GLN A 864 -23.49 18.65 -36.03
CA GLN A 864 -23.15 20.06 -36.23
C GLN A 864 -22.88 20.67 -34.87
N ASP A 865 -21.79 21.43 -34.75
CA ASP A 865 -21.53 22.17 -33.53
C ASP A 865 -22.54 23.31 -33.37
N ASP A 866 -23.08 23.44 -32.15
CA ASP A 866 -23.87 24.57 -31.73
C ASP A 866 -23.00 25.61 -31.03
N VAL A 867 -23.45 26.87 -30.96
CA VAL A 867 -22.75 27.93 -30.21
C VAL A 867 -23.49 28.25 -28.92
N ILE A 868 -22.85 27.97 -27.78
CA ILE A 868 -23.36 28.27 -26.45
C ILE A 868 -22.75 29.59 -25.99
N ILE A 869 -23.60 30.54 -25.64
CA ILE A 869 -23.24 31.94 -25.44
C ILE A 869 -23.82 32.44 -24.13
N ASP A 870 -22.99 33.07 -23.31
CA ASP A 870 -23.46 33.95 -22.24
C ASP A 870 -23.46 35.41 -22.71
N PHE A 871 -24.60 36.09 -22.59
CA PHE A 871 -24.74 37.52 -22.87
C PHE A 871 -24.75 38.40 -21.60
N GLY A 872 -24.29 37.90 -20.45
CA GLY A 872 -24.35 38.60 -19.16
C GLY A 872 -25.75 38.60 -18.53
N THR A 873 -26.73 37.97 -19.20
CA THR A 873 -28.14 37.92 -18.80
C THR A 873 -28.72 36.51 -18.89
N GLY A 874 -27.85 35.51 -18.92
CA GLY A 874 -28.21 34.11 -19.07
C GLY A 874 -27.56 33.46 -20.30
N ILE A 875 -27.69 32.14 -20.33
CA ILE A 875 -27.07 31.26 -21.33
C ILE A 875 -28.05 31.01 -22.47
N TRP A 876 -27.57 31.15 -23.69
CA TRP A 876 -28.30 30.92 -24.94
C TRP A 876 -27.53 29.97 -25.83
N VAL A 877 -28.24 29.10 -26.54
CA VAL A 877 -27.67 28.19 -27.53
C VAL A 877 -28.20 28.61 -28.90
N TRP A 878 -27.29 28.79 -29.86
CA TRP A 878 -27.62 28.89 -31.27
C TRP A 878 -27.50 27.51 -31.90
N MET A 879 -28.65 26.85 -32.06
CA MET A 879 -28.75 25.48 -32.54
C MET A 879 -28.84 25.40 -34.07
N ASN A 880 -28.11 24.45 -34.66
CA ASN A 880 -28.17 24.06 -36.08
C ASN A 880 -28.22 25.26 -37.06
N ASN A 881 -27.40 26.27 -36.81
CA ASN A 881 -27.30 27.46 -37.64
C ASN A 881 -28.65 28.19 -37.90
N GLY A 882 -29.63 28.10 -36.98
CA GLY A 882 -30.95 28.66 -37.27
C GLY A 882 -31.87 28.97 -36.08
N THR A 883 -31.65 28.38 -34.90
CA THR A 883 -32.61 28.48 -33.79
C THR A 883 -31.94 28.97 -32.50
N TRP A 884 -32.44 30.06 -31.92
CA TRP A 884 -32.04 30.50 -30.58
C TRP A 884 -32.88 29.83 -29.51
N VAL A 885 -32.22 29.18 -28.55
CA VAL A 885 -32.85 28.59 -27.35
C VAL A 885 -32.19 29.18 -26.11
N GLN A 886 -33.00 29.70 -25.18
CA GLN A 886 -32.47 30.11 -23.88
C GLN A 886 -32.32 28.88 -23.00
N LEU A 887 -31.09 28.59 -22.58
CA LEU A 887 -30.77 27.46 -21.72
C LEU A 887 -30.98 27.81 -20.24
N HIS A 888 -30.53 28.99 -19.81
CA HIS A 888 -30.65 29.41 -18.42
C HIS A 888 -30.73 30.94 -18.25
N ASN A 889 -31.22 31.41 -17.09
CA ASN A 889 -31.37 32.84 -16.79
C ASN A 889 -30.21 33.45 -16.00
N LEU A 890 -29.30 32.62 -15.46
CA LEU A 890 -28.10 33.08 -14.76
C LEU A 890 -26.91 33.08 -15.70
N SER A 891 -26.05 34.09 -15.58
CA SER A 891 -24.70 34.06 -16.17
C SER A 891 -23.83 33.06 -15.44
N PRO A 892 -23.06 32.24 -16.18
CA PRO A 892 -22.00 31.42 -15.63
C PRO A 892 -20.72 32.23 -15.42
N GLU A 893 -19.84 31.73 -14.55
CA GLU A 893 -18.44 32.19 -14.45
C GLU A 893 -17.54 31.43 -15.44
N SER A 894 -17.88 30.18 -15.77
CA SER A 894 -17.21 29.40 -16.83
C SER A 894 -18.13 28.30 -17.40
N MET A 895 -17.84 27.88 -18.64
CA MET A 895 -18.53 26.79 -19.33
C MET A 895 -17.52 25.92 -20.08
N VAL A 896 -17.77 24.62 -20.14
CA VAL A 896 -17.08 23.65 -21.01
C VAL A 896 -18.08 22.63 -21.55
N THR A 897 -17.75 22.02 -22.69
CA THR A 897 -18.59 21.05 -23.40
C THR A 897 -17.88 19.70 -23.55
N GLY A 898 -18.65 18.62 -23.65
CA GLY A 898 -18.16 17.28 -23.97
C GLY A 898 -19.21 16.21 -23.73
N ASP A 899 -19.10 15.06 -24.39
CA ASP A 899 -20.05 13.93 -24.30
C ASP A 899 -19.81 13.12 -23.01
N ILE A 900 -20.42 13.54 -21.90
CA ILE A 900 -20.17 12.96 -20.56
C ILE A 900 -20.90 11.62 -20.37
N ASP A 901 -21.92 11.32 -21.17
CA ASP A 901 -22.70 10.08 -21.06
C ASP A 901 -22.64 9.15 -22.29
N SER A 902 -21.76 9.44 -23.24
CA SER A 902 -21.40 8.62 -24.40
C SER A 902 -22.49 8.40 -25.43
N ASN A 903 -23.41 9.36 -25.58
CA ASN A 903 -24.50 9.20 -26.53
C ASN A 903 -24.27 9.94 -27.86
N GLY A 904 -23.12 10.58 -28.02
CA GLY A 904 -22.76 11.38 -29.19
C GLY A 904 -23.37 12.77 -29.22
N GLN A 905 -24.01 13.22 -28.13
CA GLN A 905 -24.37 14.62 -27.89
C GLN A 905 -23.41 15.20 -26.86
N ASP A 906 -22.89 16.39 -27.12
CA ASP A 906 -22.13 17.12 -26.12
C ASP A 906 -23.06 17.61 -25.01
N ASP A 907 -22.61 17.42 -23.77
CA ASP A 907 -23.21 18.02 -22.59
C ASP A 907 -22.55 19.36 -22.26
N VAL A 908 -23.21 20.19 -21.44
CA VAL A 908 -22.61 21.46 -20.97
C VAL A 908 -22.37 21.39 -19.46
N ILE A 909 -21.12 21.61 -19.06
CA ILE A 909 -20.72 21.76 -17.67
C ILE A 909 -20.53 23.25 -17.40
N ILE A 910 -21.23 23.73 -16.37
CA ILE A 910 -21.42 25.16 -16.12
C ILE A 910 -21.10 25.44 -14.67
N ASP A 911 -20.22 26.42 -14.42
CA ASP A 911 -20.07 26.99 -13.10
C ASP A 911 -20.92 28.26 -12.96
N PHE A 912 -21.83 28.26 -11.99
CA PHE A 912 -22.65 29.43 -11.63
C PHE A 912 -22.04 30.23 -10.46
N GLY A 913 -20.75 30.05 -10.20
CA GLY A 913 -19.98 30.77 -9.21
C GLY A 913 -20.22 30.27 -7.79
N ALA A 914 -19.53 30.90 -6.83
CA ALA A 914 -19.47 30.46 -5.43
C ALA A 914 -20.84 30.33 -4.72
N GLN A 915 -21.90 30.93 -5.27
CA GLN A 915 -23.25 30.82 -4.73
C GLN A 915 -23.94 29.49 -5.10
N TYR A 916 -23.65 28.93 -6.27
CA TYR A 916 -24.42 27.83 -6.86
C TYR A 916 -23.57 26.62 -7.29
N GLY A 917 -22.26 26.80 -7.43
CA GLY A 917 -21.30 25.77 -7.80
C GLY A 917 -21.50 25.26 -9.23
N ILE A 918 -21.04 24.02 -9.46
CA ILE A 918 -20.96 23.39 -10.78
C ILE A 918 -22.20 22.56 -11.05
N TRP A 919 -22.75 22.74 -12.25
CA TRP A 919 -23.90 22.02 -12.76
C TRP A 919 -23.58 21.42 -14.12
N ARG A 920 -24.14 20.26 -14.40
CA ARG A 920 -24.17 19.69 -15.75
C ARG A 920 -25.58 19.75 -16.30
N TRP A 921 -25.69 20.10 -17.56
CA TRP A 921 -26.92 20.02 -18.32
C TRP A 921 -26.73 18.99 -19.43
N MET A 922 -27.52 17.92 -19.36
CA MET A 922 -27.37 16.76 -20.23
C MET A 922 -28.61 16.54 -21.11
N ASN A 923 -28.38 16.01 -22.31
CA ASN A 923 -29.41 15.49 -23.23
C ASN A 923 -30.55 16.47 -23.47
N ASN A 924 -30.19 17.73 -23.65
CA ASN A 924 -31.10 18.83 -23.90
C ASN A 924 -32.26 18.96 -22.88
N SER A 925 -32.12 18.46 -21.64
CA SER A 925 -33.28 18.31 -20.75
C SER A 925 -33.01 18.27 -19.25
N THR A 926 -31.83 17.81 -18.80
CA THR A 926 -31.65 17.44 -17.39
C THR A 926 -30.53 18.25 -16.72
N TRP A 927 -30.90 19.05 -15.71
CA TRP A 927 -29.95 19.75 -14.85
C TRP A 927 -29.61 18.92 -13.61
N VAL A 928 -28.32 18.67 -13.40
CA VAL A 928 -27.81 17.97 -12.20
C VAL A 928 -26.68 18.80 -11.59
N GLN A 929 -26.75 19.05 -10.29
CA GLN A 929 -25.64 19.69 -9.59
C GLN A 929 -24.50 18.68 -9.47
N LEU A 930 -23.34 19.04 -10.01
CA LEU A 930 -22.13 18.22 -9.95
C LEU A 930 -21.38 18.48 -8.65
N HIS A 931 -21.22 19.75 -8.27
CA HIS A 931 -20.51 20.13 -7.05
C HIS A 931 -20.99 21.47 -6.49
N THR A 932 -20.75 21.72 -5.20
CA THR A 932 -21.20 22.96 -4.52
C THR A 932 -20.16 24.07 -4.52
N LEU A 933 -18.87 23.74 -4.70
CA LEU A 933 -17.80 24.72 -4.89
C LEU A 933 -17.74 25.17 -6.34
N SER A 934 -17.37 26.43 -6.55
CA SER A 934 -16.98 26.97 -7.85
C SER A 934 -15.50 26.68 -8.11
N PRO A 935 -15.12 26.29 -9.33
CA PRO A 935 -13.75 26.00 -9.70
C PRO A 935 -13.01 27.24 -10.20
N GLU A 936 -11.69 27.20 -10.16
CA GLU A 936 -10.84 28.19 -10.82
C GLU A 936 -10.70 27.90 -12.32
N SER A 937 -10.79 26.62 -12.73
CA SER A 937 -10.74 26.19 -14.13
C SER A 937 -11.37 24.80 -14.32
N MET A 938 -11.90 24.54 -15.51
CA MET A 938 -12.41 23.24 -15.94
C MET A 938 -11.96 22.94 -17.37
N VAL A 939 -11.70 21.66 -17.66
CA VAL A 939 -11.50 21.12 -19.02
C VAL A 939 -12.14 19.74 -19.13
N THR A 940 -12.45 19.33 -20.36
CA THR A 940 -13.09 18.05 -20.69
C THR A 940 -12.18 17.23 -21.61
N GLY A 941 -12.33 15.90 -21.57
CA GLY A 941 -11.62 15.01 -22.48
C GLY A 941 -11.77 13.55 -22.09
N ASN A 942 -11.44 12.63 -23.00
CA ASN A 942 -11.47 11.18 -22.74
C ASN A 942 -10.23 10.74 -21.92
N ILE A 943 -10.22 10.97 -20.60
CA ILE A 943 -8.99 10.85 -19.80
C ILE A 943 -8.68 9.41 -19.43
N ASP A 944 -9.64 8.49 -19.47
CA ASP A 944 -9.39 7.05 -19.25
C ASP A 944 -9.27 6.22 -20.55
N GLY A 945 -9.54 6.81 -21.71
CA GLY A 945 -9.27 6.22 -23.02
C GLY A 945 -10.38 5.31 -23.58
N LEU A 946 -11.61 5.46 -23.10
CA LEU A 946 -12.79 4.75 -23.61
C LEU A 946 -13.25 5.38 -24.96
N ARG A 947 -13.42 4.63 -26.06
CA ARG A 947 -13.54 5.18 -27.45
C ARG A 947 -14.97 5.27 -28.03
N SER A 948 -15.26 6.31 -28.84
CA SER A 948 -16.59 6.72 -29.34
C SER A 948 -17.17 5.75 -30.37
N SER A 949 -18.49 5.59 -30.34
CA SER A 949 -19.25 5.08 -31.47
C SER A 949 -19.54 6.20 -32.46
N GLY A 950 -18.93 6.16 -33.65
CA GLY A 950 -19.42 6.92 -34.81
C GLY A 950 -20.82 6.45 -35.21
N GLY A 951 -21.72 7.40 -35.45
CA GLY A 951 -23.15 7.17 -35.66
C GLY A 951 -23.52 6.21 -36.79
N ALA A 952 -24.47 5.30 -36.50
CA ALA A 952 -25.41 4.76 -37.47
C ALA A 952 -26.65 4.14 -36.75
N ASP A 953 -27.74 4.90 -36.77
CA ASP A 953 -29.15 4.46 -36.82
C ASP A 953 -29.68 3.55 -35.68
N ASN A 954 -29.96 4.16 -34.53
CA ASN A 954 -30.79 3.57 -33.49
C ASN A 954 -32.29 3.72 -33.83
N THR A 955 -32.87 2.73 -34.52
CA THR A 955 -34.29 2.42 -34.33
C THR A 955 -34.44 1.46 -33.15
N MET A 956 -34.33 1.97 -31.92
CA MET A 956 -34.72 1.27 -30.69
C MET A 956 -36.07 1.81 -30.21
N THR A 957 -37.14 1.04 -30.42
CA THR A 957 -38.43 1.26 -29.74
C THR A 957 -38.52 0.40 -28.48
N GLU A 958 -38.71 1.10 -27.37
CA GLU A 958 -39.48 0.80 -26.15
C GLU A 958 -38.99 -0.25 -25.13
N LEU A 959 -38.44 0.30 -24.04
CA LEU A 959 -38.71 0.12 -22.60
C LEU A 959 -39.28 -1.22 -22.06
N PRO A 960 -38.75 -1.71 -20.91
CA PRO A 960 -39.33 -2.82 -20.16
C PRO A 960 -40.33 -2.36 -19.10
N ALA A 961 -41.38 -3.16 -18.86
CA ALA A 961 -42.12 -3.21 -17.59
C ALA A 961 -43.00 -4.48 -17.52
N PRO A 962 -43.35 -4.98 -16.33
CA PRO A 962 -42.56 -5.24 -15.12
C PRO A 962 -42.19 -6.72 -14.93
#